data_AF-B7VMR5-F1
#
_entry.id   AF-B7VMR5-F1
#
_cell.length_a   1.000
_cell.length_b   1.000
_cell.length_c   1.000
_cell.angle_alpha   90.00
_cell.angle_beta   90.00
_cell.angle_gamma   90.00
#
_symmetry.space_group_name_H-M   'P 1'
#
loop_
_entity.id
_entity.type
_entity.pdbx_description
1 polymer ?
#
loop_
_entity_poly.entity_id
_entity_poly.type
_entity_poly.pdbx_seq_one_letter_code
_entity_poly.pdbx_strand_id
1 'polypeptide(L)'
;MARSKAMKMSDIQFDFTTQHPISNWNDAIYFDPKEFFTALGKLALNAAMQDVKGAGEHIFDMFKSLSGQEKGPEILAWELISTSLHKSIFYLVSENADFIEEATDHHDPEDLAKVISASMDSKSVGISADFFDRPKELELLETIEQPLVDWLHCIGIPEASAKAIYLRLIDRFVIQLHKEWTHNSARYAIITEHVSSPFLRATQKEREWKQYAAWLQDEANKPVFSEAFGLKQVYVHLRGYYEVKVDISLDADDGSQVIWEDDAKEVVDVHQNIEQWISSFDKNDAVKMVCGGPGSGKSSFAKVLAAQLAENMPHIPVLFIPLQHFDMSGDLTSAISQYIQDDRYLSTNPIDGKSGESRLLIIFDGLDELSMQGKAAADSARSFVDEVFSKIHRFNDQGHQRQVLITGRDLAIQACDDKLRGKKQTLHLLPYLVEHDKPGEYLDEQNLLEVDQRNVWWEKYAQAKGKNYDSLPADLKSENLKPITQEPLLNYLVALTYERGQLDFSNAVSLNEVYGDLLKSVHERQWDHGRHKGIENLAADKFERVLEEIALAVWHGNGRTATLASIEQQCRDSNLIEHLKNFAQSAESGISRLLTAFYFRQSDNDAGSNKTFEFTHKSFGEYITARRIVTLLKKITLNLTRYDEDPDDGFNEREAVKQWSKICGPTPLDGYIFVFLRNEIAAYSLEDQQQWQHTIVRLLNYSLEKSLPMEEFSKLSFKEMTIHAANTQEAMLAVHHSCAQQTKTHSTLALDESNITDWINNLIFDSKNTDSLAHQLGSFLNLESHYFDQHISYCTTLEDCILTNTRFSNIMIYHGFFTNSDFTGTVFDCVTLENSSLMHTDFTDSDLSGCTLNSPDFDHATFINVNLSHCVWDSGFAQSSNFSNANLHSIKAADITFGRSNFTNADMSSGEFSDCHFEDCCLEGSNLSGSNLKDSDFENSDLTNANLEGANLEGANLTDCTFTGANLKRIKFDGETQFDNEHLDLLDQGQKEIYLQLAEEVRLTRIEHANKKRKELMSLISLYEKEVDSETNPEVLERAQNKIIECKDTLNLWEIRLANLSEGSDS
;
A
#
# COMPACT_ATOMS: atom_id res chain seq x y z
N MET A 1 -48.82 -15.35 -31.38
CA MET A 1 -50.25 -15.71 -31.65
C MET A 1 -50.99 -15.46 -30.33
N ALA A 2 -52.06 -14.68 -30.17
CA ALA A 2 -53.10 -14.16 -31.05
C ALA A 2 -53.54 -12.73 -30.63
N ARG A 3 -54.23 -12.06 -31.56
CA ARG A 3 -54.69 -10.65 -31.57
C ARG A 3 -55.84 -10.35 -30.59
N SER A 4 -55.96 -9.09 -30.15
CA SER A 4 -57.22 -8.32 -30.04
C SER A 4 -56.92 -6.84 -29.69
N LYS A 5 -56.82 -5.91 -30.65
CA LYS A 5 -57.86 -4.99 -31.17
C LYS A 5 -58.47 -4.02 -30.14
N ALA A 6 -58.24 -2.75 -30.43
CA ALA A 6 -58.78 -1.55 -29.81
C ALA A 6 -60.31 -1.50 -29.72
N MET A 7 -60.80 -0.87 -28.65
CA MET A 7 -62.18 -0.40 -28.54
C MET A 7 -62.14 1.05 -28.01
N LYS A 8 -62.73 1.96 -28.79
CA LYS A 8 -62.96 3.37 -28.44
C LYS A 8 -63.93 3.43 -27.25
N MET A 9 -63.63 4.28 -26.26
CA MET A 9 -64.62 4.79 -25.31
C MET A 9 -64.64 6.32 -25.38
N SER A 10 -65.55 6.82 -26.22
CA SER A 10 -66.24 8.08 -25.98
C SER A 10 -67.46 7.73 -25.14
N ASP A 11 -67.40 7.98 -23.83
CA ASP A 11 -68.57 8.33 -23.01
C ASP A 11 -68.07 8.89 -21.68
N ILE A 12 -68.47 10.12 -21.44
CA ILE A 12 -68.08 10.97 -20.32
C ILE A 12 -68.95 10.60 -19.11
N GLN A 13 -68.31 10.15 -18.03
CA GLN A 13 -68.80 10.32 -16.67
C GLN A 13 -67.63 10.83 -15.82
N PHE A 14 -67.81 12.04 -15.27
CA PHE A 14 -66.81 12.76 -14.49
C PHE A 14 -66.60 12.09 -13.12
N ASP A 15 -65.38 11.65 -12.85
CA ASP A 15 -64.90 11.29 -11.52
C ASP A 15 -63.58 12.04 -11.25
N PHE A 16 -63.49 12.72 -10.10
CA PHE A 16 -62.44 13.69 -9.76
C PHE A 16 -61.15 12.97 -9.28
N THR A 17 -60.44 12.32 -10.18
CA THR A 17 -59.08 11.77 -9.93
C THR A 17 -58.12 12.31 -10.99
N THR A 18 -57.47 13.43 -10.67
CA THR A 18 -56.59 14.18 -11.56
C THR A 18 -55.28 13.44 -11.85
N GLN A 19 -55.17 12.85 -13.04
CA GLN A 19 -53.93 12.49 -13.74
C GLN A 19 -53.30 13.67 -14.51
N HIS A 20 -53.69 14.91 -14.21
CA HIS A 20 -53.17 16.10 -14.89
C HIS A 20 -52.36 16.98 -13.92
N PRO A 21 -51.19 17.52 -14.35
CA PRO A 21 -50.51 18.57 -13.61
C PRO A 21 -51.44 19.77 -13.40
N ILE A 22 -51.12 20.64 -12.44
CA ILE A 22 -51.79 21.94 -12.29
C ILE A 22 -51.45 22.83 -13.52
N SER A 23 -52.18 22.57 -14.62
CA SER A 23 -52.26 23.23 -15.94
C SER A 23 -50.98 23.51 -16.75
N ASN A 24 -51.18 23.78 -18.05
CA ASN A 24 -50.16 24.18 -19.03
C ASN A 24 -50.01 25.70 -19.01
N TRP A 25 -48.77 26.20 -18.98
CA TRP A 25 -48.47 27.62 -18.82
C TRP A 25 -48.04 28.23 -20.13
N ASN A 26 -48.63 29.38 -20.46
CA ASN A 26 -48.08 30.26 -21.49
C ASN A 26 -48.24 31.76 -21.19
N ASP A 27 -48.84 32.18 -20.07
CA ASP A 27 -49.02 33.61 -19.82
C ASP A 27 -48.90 33.98 -18.33
N ALA A 28 -48.07 35.01 -18.08
CA ALA A 28 -47.77 35.71 -16.82
C ALA A 28 -46.64 35.13 -15.93
N ILE A 29 -45.42 35.19 -16.46
CA ILE A 29 -44.17 35.07 -15.68
C ILE A 29 -43.78 36.46 -15.12
N TYR A 30 -43.55 36.56 -13.80
CA TYR A 30 -43.07 37.79 -13.12
C TYR A 30 -41.55 37.76 -12.83
N PHE A 31 -40.82 36.77 -13.34
CA PHE A 31 -39.38 36.60 -13.16
C PHE A 31 -38.74 36.34 -14.52
N ASP A 32 -37.86 37.22 -15.00
CA ASP A 32 -37.14 37.01 -16.26
C ASP A 32 -35.92 36.11 -16.02
N PRO A 33 -35.93 34.80 -16.39
CA PRO A 33 -34.77 33.93 -16.22
C PRO A 33 -33.54 34.51 -16.92
N LYS A 34 -33.74 35.26 -18.01
CA LYS A 34 -32.67 35.98 -18.70
C LYS A 34 -31.97 36.98 -17.77
N GLU A 35 -32.72 37.79 -17.01
CA GLU A 35 -32.12 38.74 -16.06
C GLU A 35 -31.34 38.02 -14.96
N PHE A 36 -31.83 36.87 -14.48
CA PHE A 36 -31.11 36.06 -13.50
C PHE A 36 -29.78 35.52 -14.04
N PHE A 37 -29.79 34.82 -15.18
CA PHE A 37 -28.56 34.25 -15.76
C PHE A 37 -27.60 35.35 -16.22
N THR A 38 -28.11 36.50 -16.68
CA THR A 38 -27.29 37.67 -17.01
C THR A 38 -26.63 38.28 -15.76
N ALA A 39 -27.38 38.45 -14.68
CA ALA A 39 -26.85 38.97 -13.42
C ALA A 39 -25.87 37.99 -12.77
N LEU A 40 -26.17 36.69 -12.83
CA LEU A 40 -25.30 35.63 -12.32
C LEU A 40 -24.01 35.52 -13.13
N GLY A 41 -24.08 35.60 -14.47
CA GLY A 41 -22.89 35.62 -15.32
C GLY A 41 -22.01 36.85 -15.05
N LYS A 42 -22.61 38.04 -14.89
CA LYS A 42 -21.88 39.26 -14.49
C LYS A 42 -21.26 39.12 -13.10
N LEU A 43 -21.97 38.50 -12.15
CA LEU A 43 -21.45 38.24 -10.81
C LEU A 43 -20.33 37.22 -10.84
N ALA A 44 -20.44 36.15 -11.61
CA ALA A 44 -19.43 35.11 -11.76
C ALA A 44 -18.13 35.70 -12.36
N LEU A 45 -18.25 36.55 -13.38
CA LEU A 45 -17.14 37.31 -13.96
C LEU A 45 -16.54 38.36 -13.00
N ASN A 46 -17.35 39.00 -12.15
CA ASN A 46 -16.90 40.00 -11.17
C ASN A 46 -16.39 39.37 -9.86
N ALA A 47 -16.86 38.18 -9.48
CA ALA A 47 -16.40 37.40 -8.34
C ALA A 47 -14.95 36.94 -8.56
N ALA A 48 -14.60 36.63 -9.82
CA ALA A 48 -13.21 36.49 -10.25
C ALA A 48 -12.36 37.77 -10.04
N MET A 49 -12.98 38.93 -9.80
CA MET A 49 -12.35 40.23 -9.54
C MET A 49 -12.52 40.77 -8.09
N GLN A 50 -12.89 39.92 -7.12
CA GLN A 50 -12.91 40.16 -5.66
C GLN A 50 -14.11 40.91 -5.01
N ASP A 51 -15.23 41.22 -5.69
CA ASP A 51 -16.38 41.89 -5.04
C ASP A 51 -17.67 41.06 -5.07
N VAL A 52 -17.78 40.09 -4.15
CA VAL A 52 -18.91 39.13 -4.07
C VAL A 52 -20.04 39.62 -3.16
N LYS A 53 -19.75 40.47 -2.17
CA LYS A 53 -20.71 40.80 -1.10
C LYS A 53 -21.82 41.77 -1.54
N GLY A 54 -21.52 42.76 -2.39
CA GLY A 54 -22.51 43.75 -2.83
C GLY A 54 -23.48 43.25 -3.92
N ALA A 55 -23.04 42.30 -4.75
CA ALA A 55 -23.84 41.78 -5.88
C ALA A 55 -24.80 40.65 -5.48
N GLY A 56 -24.46 39.85 -4.47
CA GLY A 56 -25.34 38.79 -3.93
C GLY A 56 -26.62 39.32 -3.29
N GLU A 57 -26.57 40.50 -2.67
CA GLU A 57 -27.75 41.17 -2.08
C GLU A 57 -28.78 41.55 -3.16
N HIS A 58 -28.34 41.99 -4.35
CA HIS A 58 -29.23 42.30 -5.48
C HIS A 58 -29.96 41.07 -6.03
N ILE A 59 -29.29 39.93 -6.16
CA ILE A 59 -29.91 38.66 -6.58
C ILE A 59 -30.89 38.16 -5.50
N PHE A 60 -30.54 38.31 -4.23
CA PHE A 60 -31.42 37.92 -3.11
C PHE A 60 -32.66 38.82 -2.98
N ASP A 61 -32.52 40.11 -3.24
CA ASP A 61 -33.64 41.06 -3.27
C ASP A 61 -34.54 40.85 -4.49
N MET A 62 -34.00 40.40 -5.63
CA MET A 62 -34.79 39.87 -6.76
C MET A 62 -35.70 38.72 -6.31
N PHE A 63 -35.18 37.74 -5.55
CA PHE A 63 -36.00 36.65 -5.00
C PHE A 63 -37.06 37.13 -4.00
N LYS A 64 -36.75 38.12 -3.15
CA LYS A 64 -37.73 38.68 -2.20
C LYS A 64 -38.84 39.46 -2.90
N SER A 65 -38.56 40.13 -4.01
CA SER A 65 -39.55 40.95 -4.73
C SER A 65 -40.73 40.14 -5.31
N LEU A 66 -40.56 38.82 -5.47
CA LEU A 66 -41.60 37.88 -5.91
C LEU A 66 -42.68 37.63 -4.84
N SER A 67 -42.44 38.07 -3.60
CA SER A 67 -43.18 37.64 -2.41
C SER A 67 -44.52 38.37 -2.14
N GLY A 68 -44.91 39.36 -2.95
CA GLY A 68 -45.86 40.40 -2.53
C GLY A 68 -47.34 40.34 -2.93
N GLN A 69 -47.85 39.33 -3.65
CA GLN A 69 -49.29 39.27 -4.03
C GLN A 69 -49.89 37.86 -3.94
N GLU A 70 -51.17 37.76 -3.53
CA GLU A 70 -51.96 36.52 -3.54
C GLU A 70 -52.03 35.97 -4.97
N LYS A 71 -51.52 34.76 -5.15
CA LYS A 71 -51.27 34.10 -6.43
C LYS A 71 -51.96 32.74 -6.43
N GLY A 72 -52.45 32.30 -7.60
CA GLY A 72 -53.09 30.98 -7.74
C GLY A 72 -52.15 29.81 -7.40
N PRO A 73 -52.68 28.60 -7.13
CA PRO A 73 -51.88 27.42 -6.72
C PRO A 73 -50.81 27.06 -7.74
N GLU A 74 -51.19 27.23 -8.99
CA GLU A 74 -50.37 27.30 -10.18
C GLU A 74 -49.08 28.13 -9.98
N ILE A 75 -49.21 29.42 -9.67
CA ILE A 75 -48.08 30.36 -9.72
C ILE A 75 -47.12 30.05 -8.56
N LEU A 76 -47.67 29.60 -7.45
CA LEU A 76 -46.92 29.18 -6.28
C LEU A 76 -46.16 27.86 -6.52
N ALA A 77 -46.70 26.95 -7.32
CA ALA A 77 -46.01 25.72 -7.72
C ALA A 77 -44.78 26.02 -8.59
N TRP A 78 -44.94 26.91 -9.58
CA TRP A 78 -43.81 27.39 -10.39
C TRP A 78 -42.81 28.17 -9.55
N GLU A 79 -43.27 29.06 -8.67
CA GLU A 79 -42.42 29.85 -7.79
C GLU A 79 -41.56 28.96 -6.88
N LEU A 80 -42.13 27.89 -6.33
CA LEU A 80 -41.41 26.89 -5.54
C LEU A 80 -40.28 26.23 -6.36
N ILE A 81 -40.61 25.63 -7.50
CA ILE A 81 -39.64 24.93 -8.37
C ILE A 81 -38.54 25.90 -8.82
N SER A 82 -38.94 27.05 -9.35
CA SER A 82 -38.05 28.08 -9.87
C SER A 82 -37.14 28.64 -8.79
N THR A 83 -37.66 29.00 -7.62
CA THR A 83 -36.85 29.54 -6.51
C THR A 83 -35.82 28.52 -6.03
N SER A 84 -36.23 27.26 -5.88
CA SER A 84 -35.32 26.18 -5.46
C SER A 84 -34.24 25.88 -6.51
N LEU A 85 -34.59 25.87 -7.79
CA LEU A 85 -33.63 25.68 -8.88
C LEU A 85 -32.61 26.81 -8.94
N HIS A 86 -33.06 28.07 -8.93
CA HIS A 86 -32.16 29.21 -8.99
C HIS A 86 -31.25 29.33 -7.76
N LYS A 87 -31.74 29.01 -6.55
CA LYS A 87 -30.90 28.93 -5.34
C LYS A 87 -29.82 27.86 -5.46
N SER A 88 -30.14 26.72 -6.07
CA SER A 88 -29.17 25.64 -6.30
C SER A 88 -28.12 26.03 -7.34
N ILE A 89 -28.52 26.64 -8.46
CA ILE A 89 -27.60 27.12 -9.49
C ILE A 89 -26.70 28.22 -8.92
N PHE A 90 -27.27 29.21 -8.22
CA PHE A 90 -26.48 30.28 -7.57
C PHE A 90 -25.43 29.71 -6.62
N TYR A 91 -25.82 28.75 -5.77
CA TYR A 91 -24.90 28.10 -4.84
C TYR A 91 -23.76 27.39 -5.58
N LEU A 92 -24.06 26.59 -6.59
CA LEU A 92 -23.06 25.81 -7.32
C LEU A 92 -22.13 26.70 -8.16
N VAL A 93 -22.66 27.73 -8.82
CA VAL A 93 -21.82 28.70 -9.55
C VAL A 93 -20.92 29.45 -8.59
N SER A 94 -21.43 29.88 -7.43
CA SER A 94 -20.63 30.58 -6.42
C SER A 94 -19.55 29.69 -5.81
N GLU A 95 -19.82 28.40 -5.60
CA GLU A 95 -18.86 27.43 -5.07
C GLU A 95 -17.74 27.10 -6.06
N ASN A 96 -18.04 27.18 -7.37
CA ASN A 96 -17.13 26.83 -8.46
C ASN A 96 -16.62 28.07 -9.22
N ALA A 97 -16.71 29.26 -8.61
CA ALA A 97 -16.29 30.51 -9.23
C ALA A 97 -14.80 30.51 -9.61
N ASP A 98 -13.99 29.72 -8.91
CA ASP A 98 -12.54 29.58 -9.14
C ASP A 98 -12.21 28.93 -10.51
N PHE A 99 -13.13 28.15 -11.10
CA PHE A 99 -12.92 27.47 -12.39
C PHE A 99 -13.25 28.31 -13.63
N ILE A 100 -13.76 29.53 -13.45
CA ILE A 100 -14.21 30.39 -14.55
C ILE A 100 -12.97 30.94 -15.27
N GLU A 101 -12.53 30.41 -16.40
CA GLU A 101 -11.37 30.91 -17.17
C GLU A 101 -11.70 32.21 -17.96
N GLU A 102 -10.73 32.81 -18.69
CA GLU A 102 -11.04 33.92 -19.61
C GLU A 102 -12.07 33.43 -20.64
N ALA A 103 -13.24 34.09 -20.72
CA ALA A 103 -14.36 33.67 -21.54
C ALA A 103 -13.91 33.35 -22.98
N THR A 104 -14.16 32.12 -23.43
CA THR A 104 -13.83 31.69 -24.78
C THR A 104 -14.72 32.42 -25.78
N ASP A 105 -14.08 33.03 -26.78
CA ASP A 105 -14.77 33.59 -27.94
C ASP A 105 -15.68 32.51 -28.55
N HIS A 106 -17.00 32.76 -28.61
CA HIS A 106 -17.89 32.46 -29.76
C HIS A 106 -19.40 32.64 -29.45
N HIS A 107 -19.85 32.75 -28.19
CA HIS A 107 -21.27 32.98 -27.85
C HIS A 107 -21.44 34.06 -26.76
N ASP A 108 -22.50 34.87 -26.86
CA ASP A 108 -22.85 35.86 -25.82
C ASP A 108 -23.57 35.14 -24.66
N PRO A 109 -23.10 35.23 -23.40
CA PRO A 109 -23.80 34.68 -22.24
C PRO A 109 -25.27 35.15 -22.14
N GLU A 110 -25.58 36.35 -22.65
CA GLU A 110 -26.96 36.86 -22.71
C GLU A 110 -27.82 36.12 -23.76
N ASP A 111 -27.24 35.57 -24.82
CA ASP A 111 -27.94 34.75 -25.82
C ASP A 111 -28.20 33.34 -25.30
N LEU A 112 -27.24 32.72 -24.61
CA LEU A 112 -27.46 31.41 -23.96
C LEU A 112 -28.42 31.51 -22.78
N ALA A 113 -28.44 32.63 -22.04
CA ALA A 113 -29.47 32.91 -21.05
C ALA A 113 -30.88 32.94 -21.67
N LYS A 114 -31.04 33.42 -22.92
CA LYS A 114 -32.31 33.34 -23.65
C LYS A 114 -32.65 31.90 -24.02
N VAL A 115 -31.66 31.07 -24.39
CA VAL A 115 -31.87 29.64 -24.70
C VAL A 115 -32.32 28.87 -23.46
N ILE A 116 -31.71 29.12 -22.30
CA ILE A 116 -32.16 28.52 -21.03
C ILE A 116 -33.57 28.98 -20.70
N SER A 117 -33.87 30.28 -20.80
CA SER A 117 -35.22 30.81 -20.57
C SER A 117 -36.24 30.16 -21.51
N ALA A 118 -35.95 30.12 -22.82
CA ALA A 118 -36.81 29.49 -23.80
C ALA A 118 -36.99 27.99 -23.54
N SER A 119 -35.96 27.30 -23.06
CA SER A 119 -36.04 25.88 -22.68
C SER A 119 -36.94 25.68 -21.47
N MET A 120 -36.84 26.55 -20.46
CA MET A 120 -37.73 26.57 -19.29
C MET A 120 -39.18 26.87 -19.68
N ASP A 121 -39.40 27.74 -20.67
CA ASP A 121 -40.73 28.11 -21.18
C ASP A 121 -41.33 27.08 -22.15
N SER A 122 -40.49 26.28 -22.83
CA SER A 122 -40.91 25.35 -23.89
C SER A 122 -41.65 24.12 -23.40
N LYS A 123 -41.53 23.77 -22.11
CA LYS A 123 -42.18 22.60 -21.51
C LYS A 123 -43.17 23.01 -20.44
N SER A 124 -44.33 22.35 -20.43
CA SER A 124 -45.29 22.45 -19.34
C SER A 124 -44.73 21.78 -18.09
N VAL A 125 -44.25 22.57 -17.14
CA VAL A 125 -43.79 22.08 -15.84
C VAL A 125 -44.96 22.11 -14.86
N GLY A 126 -45.22 20.99 -14.17
CA GLY A 126 -46.28 20.92 -13.18
C GLY A 126 -45.96 19.99 -12.02
N ILE A 127 -46.54 20.26 -10.86
CA ILE A 127 -46.44 19.41 -9.68
C ILE A 127 -47.47 18.28 -9.84
N SER A 128 -46.98 17.05 -10.05
CA SER A 128 -47.78 15.83 -10.04
C SER A 128 -47.93 15.27 -8.62
N ALA A 129 -48.78 14.25 -8.45
CA ALA A 129 -48.94 13.55 -7.17
C ALA A 129 -47.64 12.91 -6.64
N ASP A 130 -46.70 12.57 -7.54
CA ASP A 130 -45.45 11.91 -7.19
C ASP A 130 -44.25 12.88 -7.13
N PHE A 131 -44.43 14.16 -7.49
CA PHE A 131 -43.34 15.14 -7.60
C PHE A 131 -42.50 15.25 -6.33
N PHE A 132 -43.13 15.38 -5.16
CA PHE A 132 -42.41 15.52 -3.89
C PHE A 132 -41.78 14.21 -3.39
N ASP A 133 -42.22 13.07 -3.93
CA ASP A 133 -41.61 11.78 -3.65
C ASP A 133 -40.43 11.51 -4.60
N ARG A 134 -40.45 12.07 -5.81
CA ARG A 134 -39.42 11.90 -6.85
C ARG A 134 -39.03 13.22 -7.53
N PRO A 135 -38.51 14.21 -6.78
CA PRO A 135 -38.20 15.53 -7.33
C PRO A 135 -37.07 15.51 -8.37
N LYS A 136 -36.22 14.47 -8.38
CA LYS A 136 -35.16 14.27 -9.37
C LYS A 136 -35.70 13.92 -10.78
N GLU A 137 -36.92 13.38 -10.86
CA GLU A 137 -37.57 12.98 -12.14
C GLU A 137 -38.28 14.16 -12.83
N LEU A 138 -38.07 15.39 -12.36
CA LEU A 138 -38.65 16.58 -12.97
C LEU A 138 -38.09 16.77 -14.38
N GLU A 139 -38.93 16.61 -15.41
CA GLU A 139 -38.55 16.75 -16.83
C GLU A 139 -37.83 18.07 -17.17
N LEU A 140 -38.07 19.12 -16.39
CA LEU A 140 -37.37 20.40 -16.53
C LEU A 140 -35.86 20.23 -16.37
N LEU A 141 -35.39 19.41 -15.42
CA LEU A 141 -33.96 19.19 -15.16
C LEU A 141 -33.28 18.63 -16.42
N GLU A 142 -33.82 17.56 -17.00
CA GLU A 142 -33.32 16.98 -18.27
C GLU A 142 -33.31 18.00 -19.42
N THR A 143 -34.31 18.89 -19.47
CA THR A 143 -34.46 19.87 -20.56
C THR A 143 -33.45 21.01 -20.47
N ILE A 144 -33.08 21.40 -19.24
CA ILE A 144 -32.10 22.48 -19.01
C ILE A 144 -30.66 21.97 -18.94
N GLU A 145 -30.41 20.65 -18.95
CA GLU A 145 -29.08 20.06 -18.86
C GLU A 145 -28.11 20.67 -19.87
N GLN A 146 -28.35 20.45 -21.17
CA GLN A 146 -27.45 20.94 -22.21
C GLN A 146 -27.38 22.47 -22.26
N PRO A 147 -28.51 23.22 -22.23
CA PRO A 147 -28.47 24.68 -22.19
C PRO A 147 -27.68 25.25 -21.00
N LEU A 148 -27.76 24.63 -19.83
CA LEU A 148 -27.03 25.08 -18.64
C LEU A 148 -25.55 24.72 -18.73
N VAL A 149 -25.20 23.52 -19.22
CA VAL A 149 -23.81 23.13 -19.47
C VAL A 149 -23.16 24.07 -20.48
N ASP A 150 -23.85 24.38 -21.58
CA ASP A 150 -23.38 25.33 -22.60
C ASP A 150 -23.17 26.74 -22.02
N TRP A 151 -24.09 27.19 -21.15
CA TRP A 151 -23.97 28.48 -20.48
C TRP A 151 -22.82 28.52 -19.48
N LEU A 152 -22.65 27.48 -18.65
CA LEU A 152 -21.51 27.33 -17.75
C LEU A 152 -20.19 27.32 -18.54
N HIS A 153 -20.18 26.66 -19.69
CA HIS A 153 -19.04 26.64 -20.58
C HIS A 153 -18.72 28.03 -21.15
N CYS A 154 -19.74 28.75 -21.61
CA CYS A 154 -19.61 30.10 -22.14
C CYS A 154 -19.10 31.13 -21.12
N ILE A 155 -19.43 30.97 -19.83
CA ILE A 155 -18.88 31.84 -18.78
C ILE A 155 -17.45 31.46 -18.38
N GLY A 156 -16.84 30.43 -18.98
CA GLY A 156 -15.45 30.06 -18.79
C GLY A 156 -15.20 28.75 -18.03
N ILE A 157 -16.22 27.95 -17.71
CA ILE A 157 -16.02 26.66 -17.02
C ILE A 157 -15.72 25.56 -18.06
N PRO A 158 -14.73 24.68 -17.88
CA PRO A 158 -14.50 23.57 -18.81
C PRO A 158 -15.74 22.68 -18.98
N GLU A 159 -16.00 22.18 -20.18
CA GLU A 159 -17.23 21.42 -20.51
C GLU A 159 -17.48 20.23 -19.56
N ALA A 160 -16.43 19.45 -19.25
CA ALA A 160 -16.51 18.33 -18.32
C ALA A 160 -16.85 18.80 -16.88
N SER A 161 -16.23 19.89 -16.43
CA SER A 161 -16.54 20.53 -15.14
C SER A 161 -17.97 21.06 -15.10
N ALA A 162 -18.46 21.65 -16.19
CA ALA A 162 -19.84 22.12 -16.30
C ALA A 162 -20.84 20.95 -16.19
N LYS A 163 -20.55 19.82 -16.85
CA LYS A 163 -21.34 18.59 -16.72
C LYS A 163 -21.31 18.03 -15.30
N ALA A 164 -20.13 18.02 -14.66
CA ALA A 164 -19.98 17.58 -13.28
C ALA A 164 -20.78 18.45 -12.29
N ILE A 165 -20.78 19.78 -12.49
CA ILE A 165 -21.58 20.74 -11.73
C ILE A 165 -23.08 20.48 -11.93
N TYR A 166 -23.52 20.21 -13.16
CA TYR A 166 -24.91 19.89 -13.46
C TYR A 166 -25.38 18.60 -12.75
N LEU A 167 -24.57 17.54 -12.71
CA LEU A 167 -24.94 16.31 -11.97
C LEU A 167 -25.17 16.59 -10.47
N ARG A 168 -24.41 17.52 -9.89
CA ARG A 168 -24.57 17.96 -8.49
C ARG A 168 -25.80 18.86 -8.28
N LEU A 169 -26.25 19.55 -9.34
CA LEU A 169 -27.48 20.37 -9.31
C LEU A 169 -28.71 19.54 -8.97
N ILE A 170 -28.79 18.30 -9.45
CA ILE A 170 -29.96 17.43 -9.25
C ILE A 170 -30.20 17.18 -7.76
N ASP A 171 -29.18 16.74 -7.02
CA ASP A 171 -29.30 16.51 -5.57
C ASP A 171 -29.49 17.80 -4.78
N ARG A 172 -28.80 18.88 -5.21
CA ARG A 172 -28.92 20.19 -4.57
C ARG A 172 -30.32 20.77 -4.71
N PHE A 173 -30.94 20.58 -5.87
CA PHE A 173 -32.32 20.98 -6.14
C PHE A 173 -33.29 20.35 -5.14
N VAL A 174 -33.17 19.06 -4.86
CA VAL A 174 -34.03 18.37 -3.88
C VAL A 174 -33.90 18.99 -2.48
N ILE A 175 -32.68 19.28 -2.04
CA ILE A 175 -32.47 19.93 -0.74
C ILE A 175 -33.09 21.31 -0.71
N GLN A 176 -32.85 22.13 -1.73
CA GLN A 176 -33.40 23.49 -1.77
C GLN A 176 -34.92 23.50 -1.93
N LEU A 177 -35.49 22.49 -2.60
CA LEU A 177 -36.93 22.29 -2.69
C LEU A 177 -37.53 22.03 -1.31
N HIS A 178 -36.96 21.08 -0.55
CA HIS A 178 -37.43 20.79 0.81
C HIS A 178 -37.21 21.97 1.76
N LYS A 179 -36.06 22.64 1.69
CA LYS A 179 -35.78 23.84 2.51
C LYS A 179 -36.77 24.96 2.22
N GLU A 180 -37.01 25.26 0.95
CA GLU A 180 -37.94 26.31 0.52
C GLU A 180 -39.37 25.99 0.99
N TRP A 181 -39.82 24.75 0.80
CA TRP A 181 -41.11 24.29 1.28
C TRP A 181 -41.25 24.42 2.80
N THR A 182 -40.26 23.99 3.58
CA THR A 182 -40.31 24.02 5.05
C THR A 182 -40.31 25.45 5.59
N HIS A 183 -39.45 26.33 5.07
CA HIS A 183 -39.36 27.73 5.53
C HIS A 183 -40.59 28.56 5.18
N ASN A 184 -41.22 28.29 4.03
CA ASN A 184 -42.37 29.05 3.51
C ASN A 184 -43.64 28.20 3.43
N SER A 185 -43.80 27.21 4.32
CA SER A 185 -44.90 26.23 4.28
C SER A 185 -46.30 26.84 4.26
N ALA A 186 -46.52 27.94 4.99
CA ALA A 186 -47.78 28.67 5.00
C ALA A 186 -48.13 29.29 3.63
N ARG A 187 -47.12 29.70 2.85
CA ARG A 187 -47.27 30.29 1.52
C ARG A 187 -47.67 29.22 0.49
N TYR A 188 -47.08 28.03 0.59
CA TYR A 188 -47.33 26.92 -0.33
C TYR A 188 -48.49 26.02 0.08
N ALA A 189 -49.18 26.33 1.19
CA ALA A 189 -50.28 25.53 1.72
C ALA A 189 -51.40 25.27 0.70
N ILE A 190 -51.69 26.22 -0.19
CA ILE A 190 -52.72 26.06 -1.23
C ILE A 190 -52.42 24.95 -2.25
N ILE A 191 -51.14 24.57 -2.42
CA ILE A 191 -50.73 23.45 -3.27
C ILE A 191 -51.24 22.12 -2.68
N THR A 192 -51.30 22.02 -1.36
CA THR A 192 -51.79 20.82 -0.65
C THR A 192 -53.29 20.58 -0.82
N GLU A 193 -54.05 21.62 -1.19
CA GLU A 193 -55.48 21.51 -1.50
C GLU A 193 -55.72 20.94 -2.91
N HIS A 194 -54.71 21.00 -3.80
CA HIS A 194 -54.83 20.65 -5.22
C HIS A 194 -54.02 19.40 -5.61
N VAL A 195 -52.99 19.05 -4.84
CA VAL A 195 -52.14 17.88 -5.09
C VAL A 195 -52.17 16.98 -3.87
N SER A 196 -52.47 15.72 -4.11
CA SER A 196 -52.42 14.68 -3.09
C SER A 196 -51.21 13.79 -3.33
N SER A 197 -50.14 14.02 -2.56
CA SER A 197 -48.90 13.23 -2.58
C SER A 197 -48.71 12.48 -1.26
N PRO A 198 -48.16 11.24 -1.25
CA PRO A 198 -47.64 10.59 -0.06
C PRO A 198 -46.77 11.51 0.81
N PHE A 199 -45.89 12.31 0.21
CA PHE A 199 -45.10 13.33 0.91
C PHE A 199 -45.95 14.38 1.66
N LEU A 200 -47.07 14.83 1.08
CA LEU A 200 -47.94 15.84 1.69
C LEU A 200 -48.79 15.27 2.82
N ARG A 201 -49.09 13.97 2.76
CA ARG A 201 -49.76 13.23 3.84
C ARG A 201 -48.79 12.72 4.90
N ALA A 202 -47.49 12.75 4.60
CA ALA A 202 -46.45 12.23 5.46
C ALA A 202 -46.43 12.99 6.79
N THR A 203 -46.18 12.25 7.85
CA THR A 203 -45.96 12.84 9.17
C THR A 203 -44.80 13.83 9.11
N GLN A 204 -44.75 14.79 10.03
CA GLN A 204 -43.62 15.71 10.11
C GLN A 204 -42.28 14.94 10.18
N LYS A 205 -42.26 13.85 10.95
CA LYS A 205 -41.11 12.94 11.10
C LYS A 205 -40.65 12.33 9.77
N GLU A 206 -41.58 11.82 8.95
CA GLU A 206 -41.26 11.24 7.63
C GLU A 206 -40.68 12.29 6.67
N ARG A 207 -41.14 13.55 6.75
CA ARG A 207 -40.58 14.64 5.94
C ARG A 207 -39.18 15.06 6.40
N GLU A 208 -38.94 15.11 7.71
CA GLU A 208 -37.62 15.37 8.28
C GLU A 208 -36.59 14.33 7.81
N TRP A 209 -36.96 13.04 7.79
CA TRP A 209 -36.09 11.98 7.25
C TRP A 209 -35.82 12.10 5.76
N LYS A 210 -36.81 12.49 4.94
CA LYS A 210 -36.58 12.77 3.52
C LYS A 210 -35.64 13.95 3.30
N GLN A 211 -35.75 14.98 4.14
CA GLN A 211 -34.83 16.12 4.10
C GLN A 211 -33.41 15.73 4.53
N TYR A 212 -33.30 14.90 5.57
CA TYR A 212 -32.01 14.36 6.03
C TYR A 212 -31.37 13.44 4.97
N ALA A 213 -32.14 12.56 4.32
CA ALA A 213 -31.66 11.73 3.22
C ALA A 213 -31.15 12.56 2.04
N ALA A 214 -31.86 13.64 1.68
CA ALA A 214 -31.39 14.58 0.67
C ALA A 214 -30.07 15.24 1.08
N TRP A 215 -29.91 15.62 2.36
CA TRP A 215 -28.66 16.15 2.89
C TRP A 215 -27.50 15.14 2.80
N LEU A 216 -27.72 13.86 3.13
CA LEU A 216 -26.71 12.81 2.95
C LEU A 216 -26.25 12.69 1.50
N GLN A 217 -27.18 12.83 0.55
CA GLN A 217 -26.89 12.79 -0.88
C GLN A 217 -25.97 13.94 -1.30
N ASP A 218 -26.19 15.15 -0.79
CA ASP A 218 -25.32 16.31 -1.02
C ASP A 218 -23.97 16.18 -0.31
N GLU A 219 -23.93 15.62 0.89
CA GLU A 219 -22.69 15.36 1.62
C GLU A 219 -21.75 14.42 0.84
N ALA A 220 -22.31 13.37 0.24
CA ALA A 220 -21.57 12.44 -0.63
C ALA A 220 -21.25 13.04 -2.03
N ASN A 221 -21.87 14.15 -2.41
CA ASN A 221 -21.62 14.86 -3.67
C ASN A 221 -20.86 16.18 -3.50
N LYS A 222 -20.35 16.46 -2.29
CA LYS A 222 -19.43 17.58 -2.08
C LYS A 222 -18.19 17.42 -2.97
N PRO A 223 -17.59 18.55 -3.43
CA PRO A 223 -16.37 18.54 -4.22
C PRO A 223 -15.28 17.70 -3.54
N VAL A 224 -14.58 16.87 -4.31
CA VAL A 224 -13.37 16.21 -3.80
C VAL A 224 -12.20 17.17 -4.02
N PHE A 225 -11.52 17.54 -2.95
CA PHE A 225 -10.41 18.51 -2.99
C PHE A 225 -10.82 19.83 -3.69
N SER A 226 -10.13 20.20 -4.77
CA SER A 226 -10.39 21.39 -5.60
C SER A 226 -10.92 21.01 -6.98
N GLU A 227 -11.74 19.95 -7.10
CA GLU A 227 -12.36 19.54 -8.36
C GLU A 227 -13.83 19.95 -8.44
N ALA A 228 -14.34 20.15 -9.65
CA ALA A 228 -15.75 20.47 -9.89
C ALA A 228 -16.70 19.29 -9.59
N PHE A 229 -16.19 18.06 -9.72
CA PHE A 229 -16.93 16.83 -9.46
C PHE A 229 -16.98 16.45 -7.98
N GLY A 230 -18.04 15.72 -7.60
CA GLY A 230 -18.23 15.18 -6.26
C GLY A 230 -17.70 13.75 -6.08
N LEU A 231 -17.56 13.31 -4.82
CA LEU A 231 -16.99 11.99 -4.48
C LEU A 231 -17.67 10.83 -5.21
N LYS A 232 -19.00 10.83 -5.33
CA LYS A 232 -19.73 9.76 -6.03
C LYS A 232 -19.29 9.52 -7.47
N GLN A 233 -18.84 10.56 -8.18
CA GLN A 233 -18.48 10.44 -9.60
C GLN A 233 -17.21 9.62 -9.79
N VAL A 234 -16.28 9.65 -8.83
CA VAL A 234 -15.00 8.92 -8.88
C VAL A 234 -14.93 7.74 -7.90
N TYR A 235 -15.99 7.50 -7.14
CA TYR A 235 -16.00 6.47 -6.10
C TYR A 235 -16.00 5.05 -6.67
N VAL A 236 -15.19 4.18 -6.09
CA VAL A 236 -15.14 2.74 -6.39
C VAL A 236 -15.52 1.96 -5.14
N HIS A 237 -16.34 0.92 -5.29
CA HIS A 237 -16.71 0.05 -4.17
C HIS A 237 -15.47 -0.60 -3.58
N LEU A 238 -15.29 -0.48 -2.26
CA LEU A 238 -14.13 -1.02 -1.58
C LEU A 238 -14.26 -2.53 -1.39
N ARG A 239 -13.11 -3.21 -1.43
CA ARG A 239 -12.96 -4.61 -1.02
C ARG A 239 -12.40 -4.66 0.38
N GLY A 240 -12.60 -5.78 1.05
CA GLY A 240 -12.06 -6.01 2.38
C GLY A 240 -11.96 -7.50 2.68
N TYR A 241 -11.48 -7.81 3.87
CA TYR A 241 -11.44 -9.19 4.34
C TYR A 241 -11.88 -9.33 5.79
N TYR A 242 -12.34 -10.54 6.11
CA TYR A 242 -12.49 -11.04 7.48
C TYR A 242 -11.35 -11.99 7.81
N GLU A 243 -10.80 -11.89 9.02
CA GLU A 243 -9.89 -12.92 9.54
C GLU A 243 -10.69 -14.15 9.94
N VAL A 244 -10.32 -15.31 9.39
CA VAL A 244 -10.98 -16.59 9.62
C VAL A 244 -9.94 -17.67 9.89
N LYS A 245 -10.25 -18.58 10.81
CA LYS A 245 -9.41 -19.75 11.07
C LYS A 245 -9.75 -20.87 10.10
N VAL A 246 -8.73 -21.45 9.48
CA VAL A 246 -8.84 -22.57 8.54
C VAL A 246 -8.04 -23.76 9.07
N ASP A 247 -8.65 -24.94 9.05
CA ASP A 247 -7.98 -26.19 9.37
C ASP A 247 -7.20 -26.67 8.13
N ILE A 248 -5.87 -26.64 8.19
CA ILE A 248 -5.01 -27.20 7.15
C ILE A 248 -4.64 -28.62 7.58
N SER A 249 -5.08 -29.61 6.81
CA SER A 249 -4.66 -31.01 6.96
C SER A 249 -3.55 -31.32 5.97
N LEU A 250 -2.36 -31.61 6.49
CA LEU A 250 -1.30 -32.26 5.72
C LEU A 250 -1.26 -33.74 6.10
N ASP A 251 -1.32 -34.61 5.10
CA ASP A 251 -1.09 -36.03 5.30
C ASP A 251 0.42 -36.22 5.55
N ALA A 252 0.79 -36.66 6.76
CA ALA A 252 2.17 -37.03 7.05
C ALA A 252 2.51 -38.35 6.34
N ASP A 253 3.79 -38.55 6.00
CA ASP A 253 4.29 -39.75 5.33
C ASP A 253 4.00 -41.07 6.08
N ASP A 254 3.63 -40.99 7.36
CA ASP A 254 3.22 -42.14 8.18
C ASP A 254 1.70 -42.45 8.11
N GLY A 255 0.93 -41.70 7.30
CA GLY A 255 -0.51 -41.83 7.17
C GLY A 255 -1.33 -41.17 8.29
N SER A 256 -0.70 -40.39 9.17
CA SER A 256 -1.40 -39.56 10.15
C SER A 256 -1.75 -38.19 9.57
N GLN A 257 -2.95 -37.68 9.90
CA GLN A 257 -3.35 -36.33 9.55
C GLN A 257 -2.96 -35.38 10.67
N VAL A 258 -2.10 -34.42 10.37
CA VAL A 258 -1.79 -33.33 11.28
C VAL A 258 -2.63 -32.12 10.88
N ILE A 259 -3.55 -31.73 11.76
CA ILE A 259 -4.41 -30.56 11.59
C ILE A 259 -3.77 -29.41 12.37
N TRP A 260 -3.39 -28.35 11.65
CA TRP A 260 -2.99 -27.10 12.26
C TRP A 260 -4.01 -26.02 11.87
N GLU A 261 -4.38 -25.17 12.83
CA GLU A 261 -5.20 -23.99 12.56
C GLU A 261 -4.28 -22.90 12.00
N ASP A 262 -4.58 -22.42 10.80
CA ASP A 262 -3.92 -21.25 10.22
C ASP A 262 -4.92 -20.10 10.06
N ASP A 263 -4.42 -18.87 10.09
CA ASP A 263 -5.23 -17.66 9.91
C ASP A 263 -5.29 -17.31 8.41
N ALA A 264 -6.48 -17.30 7.84
CA ALA A 264 -6.73 -16.92 6.45
C ALA A 264 -7.60 -15.66 6.35
N LYS A 265 -7.52 -14.96 5.22
CA LYS A 265 -8.26 -13.72 4.96
C LYS A 265 -9.37 -13.97 3.94
N GLU A 266 -10.62 -14.03 4.40
CA GLU A 266 -11.78 -14.20 3.51
C GLU A 266 -12.16 -12.86 2.86
N VAL A 267 -11.98 -12.76 1.54
CA VAL A 267 -12.17 -11.54 0.75
C VAL A 267 -13.65 -11.33 0.42
N VAL A 268 -14.12 -10.08 0.56
CA VAL A 268 -15.52 -9.69 0.31
C VAL A 268 -15.63 -8.32 -0.35
N ASP A 269 -16.71 -8.10 -1.12
CA ASP A 269 -17.18 -6.75 -1.45
C ASP A 269 -17.80 -6.12 -0.20
N VAL A 270 -17.21 -5.00 0.24
CA VAL A 270 -17.58 -4.35 1.50
C VAL A 270 -19.02 -3.83 1.47
N HIS A 271 -19.47 -3.27 0.33
CA HIS A 271 -20.81 -2.68 0.24
C HIS A 271 -21.86 -3.78 0.27
N GLN A 272 -21.68 -4.79 -0.58
CA GLN A 272 -22.61 -5.90 -0.67
C GLN A 272 -22.73 -6.63 0.67
N ASN A 273 -21.61 -6.87 1.36
CA ASN A 273 -21.61 -7.54 2.65
C ASN A 273 -22.35 -6.74 3.73
N ILE A 274 -22.10 -5.42 3.81
CA ILE A 274 -22.76 -4.54 4.77
C ILE A 274 -24.25 -4.37 4.45
N GLU A 275 -24.64 -4.25 3.18
CA GLU A 275 -26.05 -4.20 2.77
C GLU A 275 -26.81 -5.48 3.12
N GLN A 276 -26.18 -6.65 2.91
CA GLN A 276 -26.74 -7.93 3.32
C GLN A 276 -26.93 -7.98 4.83
N TRP A 277 -25.92 -7.60 5.60
CA TRP A 277 -25.99 -7.55 7.06
C TRP A 277 -27.10 -6.61 7.59
N ILE A 278 -27.27 -5.44 6.98
CA ILE A 278 -28.34 -4.49 7.32
C ILE A 278 -29.72 -5.11 7.03
N SER A 279 -29.84 -5.84 5.92
CA SER A 279 -31.09 -6.47 5.51
C SER A 279 -31.46 -7.68 6.37
N SER A 280 -30.46 -8.44 6.86
CA SER A 280 -30.64 -9.62 7.70
C SER A 280 -30.41 -9.31 9.18
N PHE A 281 -31.25 -8.47 9.78
CA PHE A 281 -31.10 -8.06 11.18
C PHE A 281 -31.00 -9.26 12.15
N ASP A 282 -29.87 -9.33 12.87
CA ASP A 282 -29.66 -10.19 14.04
C ASP A 282 -29.27 -9.32 15.24
N LYS A 283 -29.97 -9.48 16.36
CA LYS A 283 -29.69 -8.74 17.59
C LYS A 283 -28.35 -9.11 18.23
N ASN A 284 -27.79 -10.28 17.92
CA ASN A 284 -26.48 -10.72 18.41
C ASN A 284 -25.32 -10.25 17.53
N ASP A 285 -25.61 -9.79 16.30
CA ASP A 285 -24.66 -9.19 15.36
C ASP A 285 -25.11 -7.76 15.01
N ALA A 286 -25.48 -6.97 16.02
CA ALA A 286 -26.06 -5.64 15.79
C ALA A 286 -25.01 -4.54 15.58
N VAL A 287 -23.72 -4.81 15.80
CA VAL A 287 -22.63 -3.82 15.68
C VAL A 287 -21.51 -4.41 14.82
N LYS A 288 -21.11 -3.68 13.77
CA LYS A 288 -19.96 -4.03 12.90
C LYS A 288 -18.94 -2.90 12.86
N MET A 289 -17.69 -3.29 12.68
CA MET A 289 -16.54 -2.41 12.57
C MET A 289 -15.94 -2.49 11.17
N VAL A 290 -15.55 -1.35 10.59
CA VAL A 290 -14.77 -1.28 9.34
C VAL A 290 -13.47 -0.56 9.62
N CYS A 291 -12.35 -1.26 9.46
CA CYS A 291 -11.01 -0.74 9.73
C CYS A 291 -10.12 -0.68 8.49
N GLY A 292 -9.05 0.09 8.59
CA GLY A 292 -8.02 0.20 7.56
C GLY A 292 -7.07 1.35 7.83
N GLY A 293 -5.97 1.37 7.08
CA GLY A 293 -4.92 2.39 7.16
C GLY A 293 -5.40 3.83 6.86
N PRO A 294 -4.59 4.87 7.14
CA PRO A 294 -4.89 6.23 6.67
C PRO A 294 -5.02 6.25 5.14
N GLY A 295 -5.90 7.05 4.56
CA GLY A 295 -6.05 7.12 3.09
C GLY A 295 -6.85 5.98 2.43
N SER A 296 -7.09 4.85 3.13
CA SER A 296 -7.89 3.69 2.67
C SER A 296 -9.34 3.96 2.25
N GLY A 297 -9.88 5.15 2.49
CA GLY A 297 -11.23 5.52 2.05
C GLY A 297 -12.37 5.24 3.02
N LYS A 298 -12.11 4.92 4.30
CA LYS A 298 -13.14 4.68 5.35
C LYS A 298 -14.25 5.73 5.42
N SER A 299 -13.88 7.01 5.53
CA SER A 299 -14.86 8.11 5.61
C SER A 299 -15.60 8.32 4.29
N SER A 300 -14.90 8.13 3.16
CA SER A 300 -15.53 8.16 1.83
C SER A 300 -16.58 7.05 1.72
N PHE A 301 -16.26 5.85 2.20
CA PHE A 301 -17.14 4.71 2.28
C PHE A 301 -18.36 5.00 3.18
N ALA A 302 -18.15 5.47 4.40
CA ALA A 302 -19.24 5.75 5.33
C ALA A 302 -20.24 6.77 4.76
N LYS A 303 -19.75 7.84 4.13
CA LYS A 303 -20.58 8.88 3.50
C LYS A 303 -21.36 8.34 2.29
N VAL A 304 -20.67 7.64 1.38
CA VAL A 304 -21.32 7.10 0.17
C VAL A 304 -22.34 6.02 0.54
N LEU A 305 -21.98 5.12 1.46
CA LEU A 305 -22.87 4.09 1.97
C LEU A 305 -24.11 4.72 2.63
N ALA A 306 -23.94 5.72 3.51
CA ALA A 306 -25.06 6.39 4.17
C ALA A 306 -26.04 7.00 3.15
N ALA A 307 -25.52 7.68 2.12
CA ALA A 307 -26.32 8.25 1.05
C ALA A 307 -27.06 7.16 0.24
N GLN A 308 -26.35 6.10 -0.19
CA GLN A 308 -26.92 4.99 -0.95
C GLN A 308 -28.02 4.27 -0.18
N LEU A 309 -27.79 3.95 1.09
CA LEU A 309 -28.77 3.27 1.94
C LEU A 309 -30.02 4.12 2.18
N ALA A 310 -29.86 5.44 2.39
CA ALA A 310 -30.99 6.34 2.57
C ALA A 310 -31.90 6.43 1.33
N GLU A 311 -31.36 6.18 0.13
CA GLU A 311 -32.10 6.18 -1.14
C GLU A 311 -32.64 4.79 -1.50
N ASN A 312 -31.83 3.74 -1.35
CA ASN A 312 -32.16 2.37 -1.74
C ASN A 312 -33.02 1.63 -0.70
N MET A 313 -32.90 1.99 0.58
CA MET A 313 -33.60 1.36 1.71
C MET A 313 -34.35 2.39 2.57
N PRO A 314 -35.32 3.15 2.01
CA PRO A 314 -35.99 4.26 2.71
C PRO A 314 -36.82 3.83 3.93
N HIS A 315 -37.06 2.53 4.09
CA HIS A 315 -37.75 1.94 5.25
C HIS A 315 -36.82 1.72 6.46
N ILE A 316 -35.50 1.91 6.29
CA ILE A 316 -34.49 1.86 7.34
C ILE A 316 -33.89 3.26 7.46
N PRO A 317 -34.33 4.08 8.44
CA PRO A 317 -33.70 5.37 8.71
C PRO A 317 -32.20 5.19 8.99
N VAL A 318 -31.38 6.00 8.33
CA VAL A 318 -29.91 6.01 8.47
C VAL A 318 -29.49 7.30 9.13
N LEU A 319 -28.84 7.21 10.29
CA LEU A 319 -28.26 8.34 11.01
C LEU A 319 -26.74 8.31 10.85
N PHE A 320 -26.17 9.31 10.19
CA PHE A 320 -24.72 9.43 9.99
C PHE A 320 -24.15 10.45 10.98
N ILE A 321 -23.11 10.05 11.73
CA ILE A 321 -22.48 10.86 12.77
C ILE A 321 -20.95 10.83 12.58
N PRO A 322 -20.34 11.90 12.07
CA PRO A 322 -18.90 12.10 12.12
C PRO A 322 -18.46 12.29 13.57
N LEU A 323 -17.63 11.39 14.09
CA LEU A 323 -17.20 11.42 15.49
C LEU A 323 -16.30 12.60 15.84
N GLN A 324 -15.69 13.25 14.84
CA GLN A 324 -14.92 14.48 15.02
C GLN A 324 -15.72 15.62 15.67
N HIS A 325 -17.05 15.65 15.45
CA HIS A 325 -17.94 16.69 15.96
C HIS A 325 -18.89 16.16 17.04
N PHE A 326 -18.58 14.99 17.62
CA PHE A 326 -19.46 14.29 18.53
C PHE A 326 -18.89 14.29 19.96
N ASP A 327 -19.58 14.99 20.87
CA ASP A 327 -19.19 15.03 22.28
C ASP A 327 -19.85 13.89 23.08
N MET A 328 -19.02 13.07 23.71
CA MET A 328 -19.43 11.92 24.55
C MET A 328 -19.44 12.24 26.05
N SER A 329 -19.76 13.48 26.42
CA SER A 329 -19.78 13.94 27.82
C SER A 329 -20.86 13.28 28.71
N GLY A 330 -21.71 12.40 28.16
CA GLY A 330 -22.78 11.70 28.89
C GLY A 330 -23.18 10.35 28.28
N ASP A 331 -24.43 9.92 28.49
CA ASP A 331 -24.93 8.67 27.89
C ASP A 331 -25.17 8.82 26.38
N LEU A 332 -25.10 7.73 25.61
CA LEU A 332 -25.16 7.80 24.14
C LEU A 332 -26.42 8.50 23.62
N THR A 333 -27.55 8.30 24.30
CA THR A 333 -28.83 8.91 23.93
C THR A 333 -28.78 10.44 24.10
N SER A 334 -28.18 10.92 25.18
CA SER A 334 -27.99 12.35 25.43
C SER A 334 -27.01 12.98 24.45
N ALA A 335 -25.88 12.30 24.17
CA ALA A 335 -24.89 12.74 23.20
C ALA A 335 -25.49 12.89 21.78
N ILE A 336 -26.26 11.89 21.32
CA ILE A 336 -26.99 11.97 20.04
C ILE A 336 -28.05 13.09 20.07
N SER A 337 -28.72 13.30 21.21
CA SER A 337 -29.69 14.40 21.33
C SER A 337 -29.04 15.76 21.11
N GLN A 338 -27.85 15.97 21.69
CA GLN A 338 -27.10 17.21 21.56
C GLN A 338 -26.61 17.41 20.12
N TYR A 339 -26.03 16.39 19.52
CA TYR A 339 -25.59 16.41 18.11
C TYR A 339 -26.72 16.81 17.16
N ILE A 340 -27.92 16.27 17.36
CA ILE A 340 -29.07 16.54 16.49
C ILE A 340 -29.63 17.96 16.69
N GLN A 341 -29.57 18.51 17.90
CA GLN A 341 -30.03 19.87 18.17
C GLN A 341 -29.22 20.92 17.40
N ASP A 342 -27.95 20.63 17.10
CA ASP A 342 -27.06 21.53 16.34
C ASP A 342 -27.27 21.42 14.82
N ASP A 343 -27.73 20.27 14.31
CA ASP A 343 -27.78 19.92 12.88
C ASP A 343 -29.06 20.41 12.14
N ARG A 344 -30.07 20.91 12.86
CA ARG A 344 -31.30 21.57 12.32
C ARG A 344 -32.22 20.75 11.40
N TYR A 345 -31.93 19.48 11.10
CA TYR A 345 -32.74 18.65 10.16
C TYR A 345 -33.72 17.68 10.83
N LEU A 346 -33.42 17.14 12.00
CA LEU A 346 -34.29 16.21 12.74
C LEU A 346 -34.78 16.88 14.04
N SER A 347 -36.09 16.83 14.31
CA SER A 347 -36.67 17.49 15.50
C SER A 347 -36.71 16.61 16.75
N THR A 348 -36.67 15.28 16.57
CA THR A 348 -36.74 14.28 17.64
C THR A 348 -35.52 13.39 17.62
N ASN A 349 -35.03 12.98 18.78
CA ASN A 349 -33.91 12.04 18.89
C ASN A 349 -34.29 10.64 18.34
N PRO A 350 -33.68 10.16 17.23
CA PRO A 350 -33.95 8.87 16.62
C PRO A 350 -33.66 7.67 17.52
N ILE A 351 -32.71 7.78 18.45
CA ILE A 351 -32.36 6.66 19.35
C ILE A 351 -33.21 6.64 20.62
N ASP A 352 -34.12 7.59 20.85
CA ASP A 352 -34.96 7.58 22.05
C ASP A 352 -35.81 6.28 22.12
N GLY A 353 -35.90 5.67 23.30
CA GLY A 353 -36.59 4.39 23.48
C GLY A 353 -38.11 4.47 23.45
N LYS A 354 -38.69 5.67 23.62
CA LYS A 354 -40.15 5.86 23.67
C LYS A 354 -40.71 6.50 22.41
N SER A 355 -39.97 7.42 21.81
CA SER A 355 -40.38 8.27 20.70
C SER A 355 -39.47 8.17 19.46
N GLY A 356 -38.31 7.53 19.59
CA GLY A 356 -37.37 7.30 18.50
C GLY A 356 -37.82 6.21 17.53
N GLU A 357 -36.92 5.81 16.64
CA GLU A 357 -37.21 4.79 15.64
C GLU A 357 -37.11 3.37 16.21
N SER A 358 -38.03 2.51 15.78
CA SER A 358 -37.99 1.07 16.06
C SER A 358 -36.89 0.40 15.24
N ARG A 359 -36.80 0.72 13.95
CA ARG A 359 -35.73 0.32 13.03
C ARG A 359 -34.80 1.51 12.79
N LEU A 360 -33.51 1.36 13.05
CA LEU A 360 -32.53 2.43 12.85
C LEU A 360 -31.16 1.84 12.52
N LEU A 361 -30.47 2.43 11.54
CA LEU A 361 -29.04 2.23 11.33
C LEU A 361 -28.31 3.50 11.78
N ILE A 362 -27.24 3.35 12.56
CA ILE A 362 -26.36 4.46 12.93
C ILE A 362 -24.98 4.17 12.36
N ILE A 363 -24.40 5.14 11.64
CA ILE A 363 -23.05 5.06 11.09
C ILE A 363 -22.21 6.10 11.83
N PHE A 364 -21.30 5.63 12.67
CA PHE A 364 -20.29 6.46 13.31
C PHE A 364 -19.01 6.44 12.48
N ASP A 365 -18.60 7.61 11.98
CA ASP A 365 -17.39 7.72 11.17
C ASP A 365 -16.23 8.30 11.98
N GLY A 366 -15.12 7.56 12.05
CA GLY A 366 -13.86 8.02 12.64
C GLY A 366 -13.72 7.74 14.14
N LEU A 367 -13.75 6.48 14.57
CA LEU A 367 -13.49 6.08 15.97
C LEU A 367 -12.13 6.59 16.48
N ASP A 368 -11.15 6.69 15.58
CA ASP A 368 -9.83 7.23 15.86
C ASP A 368 -9.88 8.71 16.32
N GLU A 369 -10.90 9.47 15.93
CA GLU A 369 -11.10 10.87 16.33
C GLU A 369 -11.46 11.03 17.82
N LEU A 370 -12.15 10.05 18.40
CA LEU A 370 -12.41 10.00 19.85
C LEU A 370 -11.16 9.63 20.66
N SER A 371 -10.14 9.09 19.97
CA SER A 371 -8.91 8.57 20.56
C SER A 371 -7.71 9.49 20.32
N MET A 372 -7.84 10.79 20.57
CA MET A 372 -6.67 11.68 20.57
C MET A 372 -5.72 11.34 21.75
N GLN A 373 -4.65 10.64 21.38
CA GLN A 373 -3.71 9.74 22.07
C GLN A 373 -3.34 9.88 23.57
N GLY A 374 -3.08 8.70 24.16
CA GLY A 374 -2.67 8.38 25.53
C GLY A 374 -3.36 7.08 25.99
N LYS A 375 -2.98 6.49 27.14
CA LYS A 375 -3.74 5.36 27.73
C LYS A 375 -5.23 5.74 27.88
N ALA A 376 -5.46 6.99 28.28
CA ALA A 376 -6.78 7.61 28.37
C ALA A 376 -7.56 7.68 27.03
N ALA A 377 -6.88 7.73 25.88
CA ALA A 377 -7.52 7.87 24.57
C ALA A 377 -8.00 6.53 23.99
N ALA A 378 -7.20 5.46 24.17
CA ALA A 378 -7.67 4.10 23.93
C ALA A 378 -8.83 3.75 24.88
N ASP A 379 -8.76 4.22 26.13
CA ASP A 379 -9.84 4.07 27.09
C ASP A 379 -11.10 4.85 26.68
N SER A 380 -10.98 6.03 26.05
CA SER A 380 -12.12 6.78 25.48
C SER A 380 -12.80 6.03 24.33
N ALA A 381 -12.03 5.52 23.35
CA ALA A 381 -12.60 4.72 22.26
C ALA A 381 -13.26 3.45 22.78
N ARG A 382 -12.61 2.73 23.71
CA ARG A 382 -13.22 1.57 24.40
C ARG A 382 -14.50 1.95 25.13
N SER A 383 -14.50 3.05 25.89
CA SER A 383 -15.68 3.52 26.63
C SER A 383 -16.83 3.87 25.70
N PHE A 384 -16.53 4.49 24.55
CA PHE A 384 -17.54 4.78 23.54
C PHE A 384 -18.13 3.51 22.94
N VAL A 385 -17.28 2.57 22.51
CA VAL A 385 -17.70 1.29 21.96
C VAL A 385 -18.51 0.51 23.00
N ASP A 386 -18.06 0.46 24.25
CA ASP A 386 -18.77 -0.19 25.36
C ASP A 386 -20.17 0.39 25.57
N GLU A 387 -20.31 1.70 25.54
CA GLU A 387 -21.60 2.37 25.68
C GLU A 387 -22.52 2.08 24.47
N VAL A 388 -21.97 2.06 23.24
CA VAL A 388 -22.70 1.66 22.03
C VAL A 388 -23.23 0.24 22.16
N PHE A 389 -22.37 -0.75 22.43
CA PHE A 389 -22.79 -2.14 22.59
C PHE A 389 -23.86 -2.29 23.67
N SER A 390 -23.62 -1.69 24.85
CA SER A 390 -24.56 -1.73 25.98
C SER A 390 -25.94 -1.18 25.63
N LYS A 391 -26.00 0.01 25.01
CA LYS A 391 -27.27 0.66 24.66
C LYS A 391 -27.98 -0.08 23.53
N ILE A 392 -27.28 -0.48 22.48
CA ILE A 392 -27.88 -1.14 21.32
C ILE A 392 -28.43 -2.52 21.70
N HIS A 393 -27.70 -3.34 22.46
CA HIS A 393 -28.23 -4.61 22.96
C HIS A 393 -29.47 -4.39 23.83
N ARG A 394 -29.44 -3.40 24.74
CA ARG A 394 -30.59 -3.09 25.59
C ARG A 394 -31.83 -2.70 24.80
N PHE A 395 -31.69 -1.87 23.75
CA PHE A 395 -32.82 -1.51 22.90
C PHE A 395 -33.33 -2.70 22.07
N ASN A 396 -32.42 -3.53 21.54
CA ASN A 396 -32.81 -4.68 20.75
C ASN A 396 -33.51 -5.76 21.59
N ASP A 397 -33.12 -5.93 22.86
CA ASP A 397 -33.85 -6.78 23.81
C ASP A 397 -35.23 -6.22 24.19
N GLN A 398 -35.44 -4.91 24.04
CA GLN A 398 -36.74 -4.25 24.20
C GLN A 398 -37.62 -4.33 22.93
N GLY A 399 -37.16 -5.03 21.89
CA GLY A 399 -37.91 -5.24 20.65
C GLY A 399 -37.64 -4.21 19.55
N HIS A 400 -36.64 -3.34 19.72
CA HIS A 400 -36.16 -2.50 18.63
C HIS A 400 -35.24 -3.30 17.67
N GLN A 401 -35.00 -2.76 16.48
CA GLN A 401 -34.11 -3.30 15.45
C GLN A 401 -33.04 -2.26 15.09
N ARG A 402 -32.06 -2.10 15.97
CA ARG A 402 -31.01 -1.08 15.85
C ARG A 402 -29.68 -1.73 15.51
N GLN A 403 -29.05 -1.22 14.45
CA GLN A 403 -27.72 -1.64 14.03
C GLN A 403 -26.77 -0.45 14.02
N VAL A 404 -25.50 -0.72 14.29
CA VAL A 404 -24.45 0.32 14.30
C VAL A 404 -23.25 -0.13 13.49
N LEU A 405 -22.83 0.72 12.55
CA LEU A 405 -21.57 0.60 11.83
C LEU A 405 -20.61 1.64 12.39
N ILE A 406 -19.40 1.22 12.74
CA ILE A 406 -18.35 2.13 13.21
C ILE A 406 -17.15 1.98 12.29
N THR A 407 -16.63 3.10 11.77
CA THR A 407 -15.36 3.11 11.03
C THR A 407 -14.22 3.58 11.93
N GLY A 408 -13.00 3.10 11.70
CA GLY A 408 -11.83 3.56 12.47
C GLY A 408 -10.52 3.00 11.94
N ARG A 409 -9.39 3.43 12.48
CA ARG A 409 -8.09 2.81 12.16
C ARG A 409 -7.92 1.48 12.88
N ASP A 410 -7.07 0.61 12.32
CA ASP A 410 -6.80 -0.72 12.90
C ASP A 410 -6.38 -0.62 14.37
N LEU A 411 -5.46 0.30 14.74
CA LEU A 411 -5.05 0.47 16.14
C LEU A 411 -6.19 0.86 17.11
N ALA A 412 -7.15 1.67 16.65
CA ALA A 412 -8.27 2.10 17.49
C ALA A 412 -9.28 0.96 17.70
N ILE A 413 -9.46 0.13 16.67
CA ILE A 413 -10.35 -1.04 16.71
C ILE A 413 -9.69 -2.19 17.48
N GLN A 414 -8.39 -2.44 17.29
CA GLN A 414 -7.60 -3.40 18.07
C GLN A 414 -7.67 -3.12 19.57
N ALA A 415 -7.67 -1.84 19.96
CA ALA A 415 -7.85 -1.47 21.36
C ALA A 415 -9.19 -1.94 21.95
N CYS A 416 -10.17 -2.31 21.12
CA CYS A 416 -11.51 -2.76 21.48
C CYS A 416 -11.76 -4.26 21.21
N ASP A 417 -10.76 -5.03 20.77
CA ASP A 417 -10.90 -6.44 20.34
C ASP A 417 -11.52 -7.36 21.38
N ASP A 418 -11.26 -7.12 22.68
CA ASP A 418 -11.82 -7.90 23.79
C ASP A 418 -13.36 -8.00 23.78
N LYS A 419 -14.03 -7.06 23.07
CA LYS A 419 -15.48 -6.95 22.94
C LYS A 419 -16.01 -7.50 21.61
N LEU A 420 -15.16 -7.59 20.59
CA LEU A 420 -15.48 -8.06 19.25
C LEU A 420 -15.38 -9.59 19.18
N ARG A 421 -16.15 -10.28 20.02
CA ARG A 421 -16.09 -11.75 20.17
C ARG A 421 -16.94 -12.51 19.15
N GLY A 422 -17.73 -11.82 18.33
CA GLY A 422 -18.54 -12.43 17.28
C GLY A 422 -17.71 -12.75 16.04
N LYS A 423 -18.06 -13.83 15.33
CA LYS A 423 -17.45 -14.15 14.03
C LYS A 423 -17.76 -13.03 13.04
N LYS A 424 -16.75 -12.56 12.28
CA LYS A 424 -16.90 -11.55 11.21
C LYS A 424 -17.47 -10.19 11.67
N GLN A 425 -17.08 -9.71 12.85
CA GLN A 425 -17.49 -8.37 13.35
C GLN A 425 -16.59 -7.23 12.87
N THR A 426 -15.32 -7.54 12.56
CA THR A 426 -14.32 -6.57 12.10
C THR A 426 -13.98 -6.84 10.65
N LEU A 427 -14.19 -5.85 9.78
CA LEU A 427 -13.89 -5.93 8.35
C LEU A 427 -12.69 -5.03 8.02
N HIS A 428 -11.62 -5.61 7.50
CA HIS A 428 -10.39 -4.89 7.15
C HIS A 428 -10.43 -4.48 5.68
N LEU A 429 -10.28 -3.20 5.38
CA LEU A 429 -10.29 -2.70 3.99
C LEU A 429 -9.01 -3.11 3.26
N LEU A 430 -9.18 -3.50 1.99
CA LEU A 430 -8.10 -3.82 1.06
C LEU A 430 -7.79 -2.64 0.13
N PRO A 431 -6.53 -2.52 -0.33
CA PRO A 431 -6.16 -1.58 -1.38
C PRO A 431 -6.80 -1.90 -2.74
N TYR A 432 -6.68 -0.97 -3.70
CA TYR A 432 -7.14 -1.14 -5.09
C TYR A 432 -6.36 -2.20 -5.88
N LEU A 433 -5.19 -2.61 -5.41
CA LEU A 433 -4.42 -3.73 -5.95
C LEU A 433 -3.84 -4.54 -4.77
N VAL A 434 -3.94 -5.87 -4.84
CA VAL A 434 -3.32 -6.81 -3.89
C VAL A 434 -2.46 -7.77 -4.71
N GLU A 435 -1.20 -7.99 -4.33
CA GLU A 435 -0.29 -8.92 -5.00
C GLU A 435 -0.32 -10.29 -4.32
N HIS A 436 -0.29 -11.37 -5.10
CA HIS A 436 -0.43 -12.75 -4.64
C HIS A 436 0.94 -13.41 -4.45
N ASP A 437 1.70 -12.98 -3.44
CA ASP A 437 3.06 -13.51 -3.23
C ASP A 437 3.07 -14.80 -2.39
N LYS A 438 1.98 -15.10 -1.67
CA LYS A 438 1.85 -16.29 -0.81
C LYS A 438 0.63 -17.12 -1.18
N PRO A 439 0.81 -18.36 -1.68
CA PRO A 439 -0.30 -19.29 -1.88
C PRO A 439 -1.02 -19.56 -0.55
N GLY A 440 -2.33 -19.29 -0.48
CA GLY A 440 -3.17 -19.61 0.70
C GLY A 440 -3.48 -18.47 1.66
N GLU A 441 -2.90 -17.27 1.50
CA GLU A 441 -3.17 -16.14 2.42
C GLU A 441 -4.61 -15.60 2.31
N TYR A 442 -5.16 -15.53 1.10
CA TYR A 442 -6.49 -14.99 0.81
C TYR A 442 -7.45 -16.08 0.30
N LEU A 443 -8.64 -16.13 0.88
CA LEU A 443 -9.77 -16.92 0.39
C LEU A 443 -10.69 -16.00 -0.43
N ASP A 444 -10.55 -16.02 -1.75
CA ASP A 444 -11.28 -15.14 -2.67
C ASP A 444 -12.22 -15.94 -3.60
N GLU A 445 -13.34 -16.42 -3.06
CA GLU A 445 -14.31 -17.24 -3.82
C GLU A 445 -14.97 -16.48 -4.99
N GLN A 446 -14.96 -15.15 -4.94
CA GLN A 446 -15.60 -14.28 -5.92
C GLN A 446 -14.61 -13.73 -6.96
N ASN A 447 -13.33 -14.11 -6.88
CA ASN A 447 -12.23 -13.59 -7.72
C ASN A 447 -12.19 -12.04 -7.74
N LEU A 448 -12.46 -11.41 -6.59
CA LEU A 448 -12.46 -9.96 -6.44
C LEU A 448 -11.06 -9.37 -6.57
N LEU A 449 -10.01 -10.11 -6.21
CA LEU A 449 -8.62 -9.68 -6.27
C LEU A 449 -8.04 -9.70 -7.70
N GLU A 450 -8.62 -10.46 -8.62
CA GLU A 450 -8.23 -10.46 -10.05
C GLU A 450 -8.49 -9.10 -10.73
N VAL A 451 -9.40 -8.29 -10.16
CA VAL A 451 -9.77 -6.99 -10.70
C VAL A 451 -8.86 -5.89 -10.15
N ASP A 452 -8.09 -5.24 -11.03
CA ASP A 452 -7.36 -4.03 -10.68
C ASP A 452 -8.32 -2.83 -10.59
N GLN A 453 -8.72 -2.46 -9.36
CA GLN A 453 -9.67 -1.37 -9.10
C GLN A 453 -9.10 0.02 -9.45
N ARG A 454 -7.79 0.15 -9.68
CA ARG A 454 -7.20 1.41 -10.15
C ARG A 454 -7.71 1.73 -11.55
N ASN A 455 -7.87 0.73 -12.42
CA ASN A 455 -8.40 0.95 -13.78
C ASN A 455 -9.81 1.52 -13.73
N VAL A 456 -10.67 0.97 -12.88
CA VAL A 456 -12.06 1.43 -12.69
C VAL A 456 -12.07 2.87 -12.15
N TRP A 457 -11.21 3.17 -11.18
CA TRP A 457 -11.10 4.52 -10.63
C TRP A 457 -10.64 5.52 -11.70
N TRP A 458 -9.62 5.19 -12.49
CA TRP A 458 -9.05 6.07 -13.51
C TRP A 458 -10.00 6.31 -14.68
N GLU A 459 -10.80 5.31 -15.07
CA GLU A 459 -11.89 5.47 -16.04
C GLU A 459 -12.91 6.53 -15.55
N LYS A 460 -13.36 6.40 -14.30
CA LYS A 460 -14.29 7.36 -13.69
C LYS A 460 -13.70 8.76 -13.58
N TYR A 461 -12.42 8.85 -13.17
CA TYR A 461 -11.69 10.11 -13.10
C TYR A 461 -11.57 10.77 -14.48
N ALA A 462 -11.25 10.01 -15.52
CA ALA A 462 -11.18 10.49 -16.90
C ALA A 462 -12.52 11.07 -17.37
N GLN A 463 -13.61 10.34 -17.13
CA GLN A 463 -14.96 10.77 -17.48
C GLN A 463 -15.34 12.07 -16.75
N ALA A 464 -15.01 12.18 -15.46
CA ALA A 464 -15.30 13.37 -14.67
C ALA A 464 -14.47 14.59 -15.11
N LYS A 465 -13.24 14.39 -15.62
CA LYS A 465 -12.33 15.45 -16.11
C LYS A 465 -12.43 15.72 -17.61
N GLY A 466 -13.15 14.91 -18.37
CA GLY A 466 -13.20 15.00 -19.85
C GLY A 466 -11.89 14.60 -20.52
N LYS A 467 -11.24 13.55 -20.02
CA LYS A 467 -9.97 13.03 -20.54
C LYS A 467 -10.19 11.75 -21.34
N ASN A 468 -9.23 11.39 -22.19
CA ASN A 468 -9.35 10.34 -23.20
C ASN A 468 -8.67 9.02 -22.82
N TYR A 469 -8.62 8.67 -21.52
CA TYR A 469 -8.07 7.40 -21.06
C TYR A 469 -9.15 6.57 -20.34
N ASP A 470 -9.23 5.28 -20.64
CA ASP A 470 -10.28 4.37 -20.15
C ASP A 470 -9.79 3.45 -19.01
N SER A 471 -8.55 3.61 -18.56
CA SER A 471 -7.93 2.81 -17.50
C SER A 471 -6.75 3.58 -16.87
N LEU A 472 -6.05 2.98 -15.91
CA LEU A 472 -4.79 3.51 -15.41
C LEU A 472 -3.82 3.73 -16.60
N PRO A 473 -3.30 4.95 -16.81
CA PRO A 473 -2.33 5.24 -17.87
C PRO A 473 -1.14 4.29 -17.84
N ALA A 474 -0.61 3.92 -19.01
CA ALA A 474 0.48 2.95 -19.12
C ALA A 474 1.75 3.40 -18.36
N ASP A 475 2.05 4.70 -18.38
CA ASP A 475 3.20 5.29 -17.70
C ASP A 475 3.12 5.15 -16.16
N LEU A 476 1.91 4.94 -15.61
CA LEU A 476 1.67 4.79 -14.18
C LEU A 476 1.62 3.32 -13.71
N LYS A 477 1.82 2.36 -14.62
CA LYS A 477 1.84 0.92 -14.30
C LYS A 477 3.21 0.41 -13.82
N SER A 478 4.20 1.29 -13.68
CA SER A 478 5.54 0.93 -13.24
C SER A 478 5.55 0.39 -11.80
N GLU A 479 6.44 -0.57 -11.52
CA GLU A 479 6.59 -1.20 -10.19
C GLU A 479 6.80 -0.16 -9.09
N ASN A 480 7.57 0.91 -9.36
CA ASN A 480 7.86 1.97 -8.41
C ASN A 480 6.61 2.77 -7.99
N LEU A 481 5.57 2.83 -8.84
CA LEU A 481 4.35 3.59 -8.59
C LEU A 481 3.19 2.72 -8.10
N LYS A 482 3.32 1.40 -8.16
CA LYS A 482 2.29 0.47 -7.67
C LYS A 482 1.95 0.66 -6.18
N PRO A 483 2.91 0.75 -5.23
CA PRO A 483 2.59 0.87 -3.81
C PRO A 483 1.82 2.15 -3.47
N ILE A 484 1.88 3.14 -4.36
CA ILE A 484 1.27 4.47 -4.18
C ILE A 484 -0.11 4.49 -4.84
N THR A 485 -0.23 3.95 -6.04
CA THR A 485 -1.51 3.94 -6.79
C THR A 485 -2.53 2.94 -6.23
N GLN A 486 -2.13 2.03 -5.34
CA GLN A 486 -3.03 1.07 -4.70
C GLN A 486 -3.92 1.70 -3.60
N GLU A 487 -3.53 2.84 -3.01
CA GLU A 487 -4.30 3.52 -1.97
C GLU A 487 -5.20 4.62 -2.57
N PRO A 488 -6.50 4.73 -2.22
CA PRO A 488 -7.42 5.68 -2.85
C PRO A 488 -6.95 7.14 -2.81
N LEU A 489 -6.47 7.59 -1.65
CA LEU A 489 -5.98 8.97 -1.47
C LEU A 489 -4.72 9.21 -2.31
N LEU A 490 -3.73 8.32 -2.22
CA LEU A 490 -2.45 8.46 -2.93
C LEU A 490 -2.63 8.36 -4.45
N ASN A 491 -3.49 7.45 -4.92
CA ASN A 491 -3.85 7.33 -6.33
C ASN A 491 -4.45 8.63 -6.88
N TYR A 492 -5.32 9.28 -6.11
CA TYR A 492 -5.86 10.59 -6.46
C TYR A 492 -4.75 11.66 -6.58
N LEU A 493 -3.79 11.67 -5.65
CA LEU A 493 -2.68 12.61 -5.67
C LEU A 493 -1.75 12.40 -6.88
N VAL A 494 -1.50 11.15 -7.25
CA VAL A 494 -0.77 10.83 -8.49
C VAL A 494 -1.52 11.35 -9.70
N ALA A 495 -2.85 11.21 -9.74
CA ALA A 495 -3.68 11.73 -10.84
C ALA A 495 -3.57 13.25 -10.98
N LEU A 496 -3.59 13.98 -9.86
CA LEU A 496 -3.37 15.43 -9.84
C LEU A 496 -2.01 15.85 -10.41
N THR A 497 -0.95 15.07 -10.17
CA THR A 497 0.39 15.35 -10.70
C THR A 497 0.52 14.96 -12.17
N TYR A 498 -0.03 13.79 -12.54
CA TYR A 498 -0.05 13.31 -13.91
C TYR A 498 -0.74 14.29 -14.86
N GLU A 499 -1.89 14.82 -14.47
CA GLU A 499 -2.65 15.79 -15.27
C GLU A 499 -1.92 17.12 -15.51
N ARG A 500 -1.04 17.53 -14.59
CA ARG A 500 -0.27 18.76 -14.76
C ARG A 500 0.87 18.61 -15.77
N GLY A 501 1.27 17.38 -16.12
CA GLY A 501 2.30 17.11 -17.11
C GLY A 501 3.69 17.68 -16.75
N GLN A 502 3.96 17.91 -15.46
CA GLN A 502 5.22 18.49 -14.98
C GLN A 502 6.30 17.44 -14.67
N LEU A 503 5.88 16.18 -14.47
CA LEU A 503 6.77 15.04 -14.32
C LEU A 503 6.68 14.13 -15.54
N ASP A 504 7.83 13.59 -15.94
CA ASP A 504 7.93 12.62 -17.02
C ASP A 504 7.81 11.20 -16.44
N PHE A 505 6.59 10.69 -16.42
CA PHE A 505 6.26 9.35 -15.94
C PHE A 505 6.77 8.21 -16.84
N SER A 506 7.37 8.52 -18.01
CA SER A 506 8.04 7.51 -18.84
C SER A 506 9.39 7.06 -18.25
N ASN A 507 9.97 7.84 -17.34
CA ASN A 507 11.15 7.47 -16.55
C ASN A 507 10.74 6.90 -15.19
N ALA A 508 11.71 6.33 -14.45
CA ALA A 508 11.50 5.81 -13.10
C ALA A 508 11.22 6.94 -12.08
N VAL A 509 10.02 7.52 -12.14
CA VAL A 509 9.56 8.55 -11.20
C VAL A 509 9.39 7.94 -9.81
N SER A 510 10.03 8.57 -8.84
CA SER A 510 9.95 8.22 -7.42
C SER A 510 8.77 8.94 -6.73
N LEU A 511 8.31 8.38 -5.61
CA LEU A 511 7.30 9.04 -4.77
C LEU A 511 7.77 10.41 -4.25
N ASN A 512 9.08 10.57 -4.03
CA ASN A 512 9.69 11.83 -3.63
C ASN A 512 9.43 12.93 -4.68
N GLU A 513 9.52 12.60 -5.97
CA GLU A 513 9.27 13.54 -7.05
C GLU A 513 7.79 13.91 -7.13
N VAL A 514 6.88 12.94 -6.97
CA VAL A 514 5.43 13.19 -6.93
C VAL A 514 5.07 14.13 -5.77
N TYR A 515 5.59 13.88 -4.56
CA TYR A 515 5.34 14.75 -3.41
C TYR A 515 6.03 16.11 -3.52
N GLY A 516 7.25 16.17 -4.07
CA GLY A 516 7.97 17.41 -4.31
C GLY A 516 7.23 18.31 -5.30
N ASP A 517 6.69 17.73 -6.36
CA ASP A 517 5.87 18.42 -7.34
C ASP A 517 4.55 18.92 -6.73
N LEU A 518 3.87 18.10 -5.91
CA LEU A 518 2.67 18.51 -5.19
C LEU A 518 2.95 19.70 -4.24
N LEU A 519 4.04 19.64 -3.45
CA LEU A 519 4.47 20.74 -2.57
C LEU A 519 4.72 22.03 -3.36
N LYS A 520 5.43 21.92 -4.48
CA LYS A 520 5.73 23.05 -5.36
C LYS A 520 4.44 23.66 -5.92
N SER A 521 3.53 22.84 -6.41
CA SER A 521 2.25 23.28 -6.99
C SER A 521 1.37 24.04 -6.00
N VAL A 522 1.41 23.61 -4.75
CA VAL A 522 0.70 24.19 -3.63
C VAL A 522 1.30 25.55 -3.26
N HIS A 523 2.64 25.65 -3.23
CA HIS A 523 3.32 26.92 -2.97
C HIS A 523 3.09 27.94 -4.09
N GLU A 524 3.24 27.50 -5.35
CA GLU A 524 3.12 28.32 -6.56
C GLU A 524 1.66 28.67 -6.92
N ARG A 525 0.68 28.08 -6.22
CA ARG A 525 -0.77 28.24 -6.49
C ARG A 525 -1.14 28.01 -7.96
N GLN A 526 -0.50 27.04 -8.62
CA GLN A 526 -0.83 26.69 -10.00
C GLN A 526 -2.26 26.13 -10.17
N TRP A 527 -2.93 25.80 -9.07
CA TRP A 527 -4.33 25.39 -8.99
C TRP A 527 -5.34 26.55 -9.07
N ASP A 528 -4.87 27.79 -9.07
CA ASP A 528 -5.68 29.03 -9.06
C ASP A 528 -5.48 29.87 -10.34
N HIS A 529 -5.04 29.23 -11.43
CA HIS A 529 -4.83 29.82 -12.76
C HIS A 529 -4.08 31.19 -12.76
N GLY A 530 -3.23 31.43 -11.75
CA GLY A 530 -2.43 32.65 -11.61
C GLY A 530 -3.17 33.92 -11.15
N ARG A 531 -4.39 33.82 -10.59
CA ARG A 531 -5.24 35.00 -10.25
C ARG A 531 -4.95 35.64 -8.90
N HIS A 532 -4.35 34.90 -7.97
CA HIS A 532 -3.75 35.47 -6.78
C HIS A 532 -2.22 35.41 -6.89
N LYS A 533 -1.53 36.52 -6.64
CA LYS A 533 -0.10 36.47 -6.26
C LYS A 533 0.02 35.47 -5.10
N GLY A 534 1.05 34.62 -5.09
CA GLY A 534 1.21 33.41 -4.26
C GLY A 534 0.94 33.56 -2.76
N ILE A 535 1.54 32.77 -1.87
CA ILE A 535 1.56 33.20 -0.46
C ILE A 535 2.36 34.52 -0.43
N GLU A 536 1.70 35.68 -0.59
CA GLU A 536 2.30 36.98 -0.94
C GLU A 536 3.42 37.38 0.05
N ASN A 537 3.44 36.72 1.23
CA ASN A 537 4.35 36.98 2.33
C ASN A 537 5.25 35.79 2.72
N LEU A 538 5.33 34.71 1.93
CA LEU A 538 6.19 33.55 2.24
C LEU A 538 6.87 32.95 0.99
N ALA A 539 8.19 33.15 0.90
CA ALA A 539 9.03 32.53 -0.13
C ALA A 539 9.02 30.99 -0.03
N ALA A 540 9.27 30.30 -1.15
CA ALA A 540 9.19 28.83 -1.25
C ALA A 540 10.05 28.12 -0.21
N ASP A 541 11.29 28.59 -0.03
CA ASP A 541 12.23 28.06 0.95
C ASP A 541 11.70 28.18 2.39
N LYS A 542 11.00 29.29 2.70
CA LYS A 542 10.42 29.51 4.03
C LYS A 542 9.15 28.69 4.25
N PHE A 543 8.36 28.49 3.19
CA PHE A 543 7.19 27.62 3.21
C PHE A 543 7.59 26.17 3.49
N GLU A 544 8.53 25.62 2.71
CA GLU A 544 9.04 24.26 2.92
C GLU A 544 9.66 24.11 4.31
N ARG A 545 10.42 25.10 4.77
CA ARG A 545 11.04 25.06 6.11
C ARG A 545 10.02 24.99 7.24
N VAL A 546 8.87 25.66 7.13
CA VAL A 546 7.79 25.55 8.14
C VAL A 546 7.23 24.13 8.13
N LEU A 547 7.00 23.54 6.96
CA LEU A 547 6.51 22.17 6.83
C LEU A 547 7.49 21.14 7.40
N GLU A 548 8.78 21.33 7.16
CA GLU A 548 9.83 20.49 7.74
C GLU A 548 9.83 20.52 9.27
N GLU A 549 9.64 21.69 9.91
CA GLU A 549 9.56 21.76 11.37
C GLU A 549 8.28 21.13 11.93
N ILE A 550 7.18 21.20 11.18
CA ILE A 550 5.96 20.49 11.53
C ILE A 550 6.18 18.97 11.44
N ALA A 551 6.85 18.49 10.38
CA ALA A 551 7.19 17.08 10.22
C ALA A 551 8.07 16.56 11.36
N LEU A 552 9.08 17.32 11.78
CA LEU A 552 9.89 16.98 12.96
C LEU A 552 9.06 16.91 14.25
N ALA A 553 8.15 17.86 14.46
CA ALA A 553 7.27 17.85 15.64
C ALA A 553 6.35 16.61 15.66
N VAL A 554 5.95 16.10 14.48
CA VAL A 554 5.16 14.87 14.36
C VAL A 554 6.02 13.63 14.56
N TRP A 555 7.20 13.56 13.94
CA TRP A 555 8.13 12.44 14.10
C TRP A 555 8.52 12.26 15.57
N HIS A 556 8.90 13.34 16.26
CA HIS A 556 9.25 13.32 17.70
C HIS A 556 8.07 13.34 18.67
N GLY A 557 6.85 13.46 18.13
CA GLY A 557 5.64 13.26 18.90
C GLY A 557 5.32 11.77 19.01
N ASN A 558 4.14 11.40 18.54
CA ASN A 558 3.70 10.01 18.54
C ASN A 558 3.73 9.40 17.12
N GLY A 559 4.58 9.94 16.23
CA GLY A 559 4.79 9.45 14.86
C GLY A 559 3.66 9.71 13.86
N ARG A 560 2.53 10.31 14.29
CA ARG A 560 1.37 10.62 13.43
C ARG A 560 0.80 12.01 13.66
N THR A 561 0.86 12.50 14.90
CA THR A 561 0.31 13.81 15.29
C THR A 561 1.29 14.62 16.12
N ALA A 562 1.18 15.95 16.04
CA ALA A 562 1.88 16.89 16.92
C ALA A 562 0.89 17.89 17.52
N THR A 563 1.08 18.34 18.76
CA THR A 563 0.27 19.43 19.30
C THR A 563 0.71 20.77 18.69
N LEU A 564 -0.21 21.71 18.55
CA LEU A 564 0.10 23.07 18.11
C LEU A 564 1.14 23.72 19.02
N ALA A 565 1.07 23.44 20.33
CA ALA A 565 2.08 23.90 21.29
C ALA A 565 3.47 23.33 20.97
N SER A 566 3.56 22.04 20.58
CA SER A 566 4.80 21.40 20.14
C SER A 566 5.32 22.04 18.86
N ILE A 567 4.46 22.22 17.85
CA ILE A 567 4.81 22.87 16.57
C ILE A 567 5.28 24.30 16.78
N GLU A 568 4.55 25.10 17.58
CA GLU A 568 4.94 26.46 17.90
C GLU A 568 6.29 26.50 18.61
N GLN A 569 6.54 25.58 19.55
CA GLN A 569 7.82 25.49 20.23
C GLN A 569 8.95 25.14 19.26
N GLN A 570 8.74 24.15 18.39
CA GLN A 570 9.69 23.75 17.37
C GLN A 570 10.01 24.91 16.40
N CYS A 571 8.98 25.63 15.97
CA CYS A 571 9.14 26.82 15.13
C CYS A 571 9.80 27.99 15.87
N ARG A 572 9.59 28.16 17.18
CA ARG A 572 10.32 29.16 17.98
C ARG A 572 11.81 28.81 18.06
N ASP A 573 12.13 27.55 18.35
CA ASP A 573 13.50 27.03 18.40
C ASP A 573 14.25 27.23 17.07
N SER A 574 13.52 27.14 15.95
CA SER A 574 14.05 27.32 14.59
C SER A 574 13.91 28.75 14.03
N ASN A 575 13.43 29.72 14.83
CA ASN A 575 13.17 31.12 14.41
C ASN A 575 12.17 31.29 13.24
N LEU A 576 11.15 30.43 13.16
CA LEU A 576 10.12 30.43 12.11
C LEU A 576 8.71 30.77 12.61
N ILE A 577 8.55 31.19 13.87
CA ILE A 577 7.23 31.41 14.48
C ILE A 577 6.36 32.45 13.73
N GLU A 578 6.96 33.51 13.19
CA GLU A 578 6.22 34.50 12.37
C GLU A 578 5.80 33.92 11.02
N HIS A 579 6.60 33.02 10.43
CA HIS A 579 6.26 32.32 9.21
C HIS A 579 5.13 31.31 9.42
N LEU A 580 5.09 30.62 10.58
CA LEU A 580 3.99 29.75 10.97
C LEU A 580 2.66 30.51 11.08
N LYS A 581 2.66 31.72 11.64
CA LYS A 581 1.46 32.57 11.73
C LYS A 581 0.96 32.98 10.33
N ASN A 582 1.86 33.39 9.45
CA ASN A 582 1.52 33.73 8.06
C ASN A 582 0.99 32.52 7.28
N PHE A 583 1.55 31.33 7.54
CA PHE A 583 1.08 30.07 6.97
C PHE A 583 -0.35 29.75 7.42
N ALA A 584 -0.64 29.84 8.73
CA ALA A 584 -1.98 29.57 9.28
C ALA A 584 -3.05 30.53 8.74
N GLN A 585 -2.75 31.84 8.66
CA GLN A 585 -3.68 32.83 8.10
C GLN A 585 -3.95 32.60 6.61
N SER A 586 -2.95 32.14 5.85
CA SER A 586 -3.12 31.83 4.43
C SER A 586 -3.96 30.57 4.22
N ALA A 587 -3.86 29.59 5.12
CA ALA A 587 -4.66 28.36 5.11
C ALA A 587 -6.16 28.58 5.44
N GLU A 588 -6.52 29.70 6.09
CA GLU A 588 -7.92 30.09 6.33
C GLU A 588 -8.57 30.83 5.13
N SER A 589 -7.76 31.36 4.20
CA SER A 589 -8.22 31.89 2.90
C SER A 589 -8.25 30.77 1.83
N GLY A 590 -9.04 30.87 0.76
CA GLY A 590 -9.42 29.80 -0.19
C GLY A 590 -8.32 28.85 -0.73
N ILE A 591 -7.05 29.21 -0.58
CA ILE A 591 -5.82 28.38 -0.67
C ILE A 591 -5.84 27.13 0.26
N SER A 592 -6.84 27.06 1.14
CA SER A 592 -7.13 26.08 2.17
C SER A 592 -7.24 24.60 1.73
N ARG A 593 -7.95 24.21 0.67
CA ARG A 593 -8.49 22.83 0.58
C ARG A 593 -7.46 21.71 0.37
N LEU A 594 -6.50 21.85 -0.53
CA LEU A 594 -5.49 20.82 -0.79
C LEU A 594 -4.51 20.69 0.38
N LEU A 595 -4.02 21.83 0.89
CA LEU A 595 -3.17 21.93 2.08
C LEU A 595 -3.88 21.40 3.34
N THR A 596 -5.13 21.80 3.58
CA THR A 596 -5.94 21.31 4.70
C THR A 596 -6.15 19.80 4.58
N ALA A 597 -6.34 19.29 3.36
CA ALA A 597 -6.38 17.86 3.08
C ALA A 597 -5.02 17.14 3.26
N PHE A 598 -3.91 17.85 3.50
CA PHE A 598 -2.61 17.28 3.90
C PHE A 598 -2.27 17.46 5.37
N TYR A 599 -2.79 18.53 6.01
CA TYR A 599 -2.18 19.10 7.21
C TYR A 599 -3.15 19.36 8.37
N PHE A 600 -4.46 19.50 8.15
CA PHE A 600 -5.37 19.98 9.20
C PHE A 600 -6.50 18.99 9.52
N ARG A 601 -6.46 18.46 10.74
CA ARG A 601 -7.66 18.02 11.47
C ARG A 601 -7.81 18.89 12.71
N GLN A 602 -8.75 19.83 12.65
CA GLN A 602 -9.14 20.68 13.78
C GLN A 602 -10.10 19.89 14.68
N SER A 603 -9.68 19.56 15.90
CA SER A 603 -10.59 19.15 16.96
C SER A 603 -11.23 20.42 17.54
N ASP A 604 -12.31 20.90 16.94
CA ASP A 604 -13.11 21.95 17.56
C ASP A 604 -13.92 21.34 18.70
N ASN A 605 -13.37 21.39 19.92
CA ASN A 605 -14.15 21.64 21.13
C ASN A 605 -13.25 22.10 22.29
N ASP A 606 -13.78 23.09 23.01
CA ASP A 606 -13.27 23.85 24.15
C ASP A 606 -12.20 24.92 23.92
N ALA A 607 -12.50 26.11 24.45
CA ALA A 607 -11.63 27.26 24.63
C ALA A 607 -10.46 27.00 25.64
N GLY A 608 -9.94 25.78 25.66
CA GLY A 608 -8.88 25.32 26.54
C GLY A 608 -8.22 23.98 26.17
N SER A 609 -8.63 23.31 25.08
CA SER A 609 -7.97 22.07 24.62
C SER A 609 -6.82 22.38 23.65
N ASN A 610 -5.70 21.66 23.77
CA ASN A 610 -4.52 21.86 22.92
C ASN A 610 -4.81 21.35 21.51
N LYS A 611 -4.99 22.27 20.55
CA LYS A 611 -5.10 21.98 19.12
C LYS A 611 -4.01 20.99 18.67
N THR A 612 -4.34 19.97 17.89
CA THR A 612 -3.41 18.98 17.34
C THR A 612 -3.33 19.07 15.81
N PHE A 613 -2.24 18.59 15.26
CA PHE A 613 -1.90 18.54 13.84
C PHE A 613 -1.67 17.10 13.45
N GLU A 614 -2.20 16.67 12.32
CA GLU A 614 -2.06 15.31 11.79
C GLU A 614 -1.78 15.38 10.29
N PHE A 615 -0.79 14.61 9.81
CA PHE A 615 -0.66 14.36 8.38
C PHE A 615 -1.76 13.41 7.93
N THR A 616 -2.52 13.77 6.90
CA THR A 616 -3.60 12.91 6.38
C THR A 616 -3.08 11.58 5.81
N HIS A 617 -1.80 11.54 5.43
CA HIS A 617 -1.10 10.32 5.08
C HIS A 617 0.30 10.29 5.72
N LYS A 618 0.66 9.18 6.38
CA LYS A 618 1.92 9.03 7.14
C LYS A 618 3.15 9.29 6.27
N SER A 619 3.16 8.71 5.06
CA SER A 619 4.31 8.79 4.15
C SER A 619 4.65 10.19 3.65
N PHE A 620 3.68 11.11 3.64
CA PHE A 620 3.97 12.49 3.28
C PHE A 620 4.75 13.21 4.39
N GLY A 621 4.42 12.95 5.65
CA GLY A 621 5.19 13.43 6.80
C GLY A 621 6.61 12.81 6.85
N GLU A 622 6.73 11.53 6.51
CA GLU A 622 8.02 10.82 6.42
C GLU A 622 8.90 11.39 5.30
N TYR A 623 8.33 11.67 4.13
CA TYR A 623 9.02 12.36 3.02
C TYR A 623 9.56 13.73 3.44
N ILE A 624 8.72 14.57 4.08
CA ILE A 624 9.16 15.89 4.54
C ILE A 624 10.23 15.77 5.64
N THR A 625 10.13 14.75 6.49
CA THR A 625 11.16 14.44 7.51
C THR A 625 12.49 14.07 6.86
N ALA A 626 12.48 13.20 5.84
CA ALA A 626 13.68 12.85 5.07
C ALA A 626 14.31 14.10 4.40
N ARG A 627 13.50 14.97 3.78
CA ARG A 627 13.96 16.25 3.24
C ARG A 627 14.60 17.12 4.30
N ARG A 628 14.02 17.20 5.50
CA ARG A 628 14.60 17.97 6.61
C ARG A 628 15.99 17.46 7.02
N ILE A 629 16.20 16.15 7.02
CA ILE A 629 17.51 15.52 7.31
C ILE A 629 18.53 15.92 6.24
N VAL A 630 18.18 15.85 4.96
CA VAL A 630 19.05 16.30 3.86
C VAL A 630 19.33 17.81 3.94
N THR A 631 18.33 18.63 4.27
CA THR A 631 18.49 20.07 4.52
C THR A 631 19.47 20.34 5.67
N LEU A 632 19.43 19.53 6.74
CA LEU A 632 20.38 19.63 7.85
C LEU A 632 21.80 19.24 7.41
N LEU A 633 21.94 18.15 6.67
CA LEU A 633 23.21 17.66 6.13
C LEU A 633 23.90 18.69 5.25
N LYS A 634 23.17 19.33 4.33
CA LYS A 634 23.68 20.42 3.49
C LYS A 634 24.20 21.59 4.33
N LYS A 635 23.44 21.98 5.35
CA LYS A 635 23.82 23.10 6.23
C LYS A 635 25.08 22.78 7.03
N ILE A 636 25.18 21.57 7.58
CA ILE A 636 26.36 21.13 8.33
C ILE A 636 27.58 21.05 7.41
N THR A 637 27.44 20.46 6.23
CA THR A 637 28.51 20.39 5.21
C THR A 637 29.05 21.76 4.85
N LEU A 638 28.15 22.72 4.57
CA LEU A 638 28.52 24.10 4.26
C LEU A 638 29.27 24.78 5.43
N ASN A 639 28.76 24.64 6.65
CA ASN A 639 29.37 25.28 7.81
C ASN A 639 30.73 24.67 8.18
N LEU A 640 30.90 23.34 8.07
CA LEU A 640 32.20 22.70 8.28
C LEU A 640 33.20 23.11 7.20
N THR A 641 32.75 23.26 5.94
CA THR A 641 33.61 23.78 4.87
C THR A 641 34.08 25.21 5.19
N ARG A 642 33.18 26.06 5.68
CA ARG A 642 33.54 27.42 6.13
C ARG A 642 34.50 27.41 7.32
N TYR A 643 34.33 26.49 8.26
CA TYR A 643 35.23 26.32 9.40
C TYR A 643 36.63 25.86 8.97
N ASP A 644 36.73 24.99 7.96
CA ASP A 644 38.01 24.55 7.40
C ASP A 644 38.74 25.71 6.69
N GLU A 645 38.01 26.67 6.11
CA GLU A 645 38.56 27.90 5.53
C GLU A 645 38.92 28.97 6.57
N ASP A 646 38.09 29.13 7.61
CA ASP A 646 38.25 30.09 8.70
C ASP A 646 37.89 29.47 10.07
N PRO A 647 38.90 28.98 10.82
CA PRO A 647 38.68 28.39 12.14
C PRO A 647 38.04 29.35 13.17
N ASP A 648 38.07 30.67 12.94
CA ASP A 648 37.45 31.65 13.84
C ASP A 648 35.91 31.71 13.70
N ASP A 649 35.30 31.04 12.70
CA ASP A 649 33.83 30.93 12.55
C ASP A 649 33.17 30.10 13.68
N GLY A 650 33.94 29.22 14.32
CA GLY A 650 33.54 28.50 15.55
C GLY A 650 32.60 27.31 15.35
N PHE A 651 32.16 26.99 14.13
CA PHE A 651 31.30 25.84 13.82
C PHE A 651 32.11 24.55 13.58
N ASN A 652 32.64 23.97 14.66
CA ASN A 652 33.42 22.73 14.60
C ASN A 652 32.52 21.47 14.64
N GLU A 653 33.14 20.29 14.60
CA GLU A 653 32.48 18.99 14.64
C GLU A 653 31.59 18.82 15.88
N ARG A 654 32.00 19.37 17.04
CA ARG A 654 31.20 19.30 18.28
C ARG A 654 29.85 20.00 18.11
N GLU A 655 29.83 21.17 17.48
CA GLU A 655 28.59 21.91 17.21
C GLU A 655 27.78 21.23 16.09
N ALA A 656 28.44 20.69 15.06
CA ALA A 656 27.79 19.94 13.99
C ALA A 656 27.04 18.70 14.52
N VAL A 657 27.73 17.87 15.31
CA VAL A 657 27.15 16.67 15.94
C VAL A 657 26.02 17.06 16.90
N LYS A 658 26.17 18.12 17.69
CA LYS A 658 25.09 18.61 18.56
C LYS A 658 23.84 18.98 17.77
N GLN A 659 23.98 19.68 16.64
CA GLN A 659 22.84 20.02 15.77
C GLN A 659 22.21 18.79 15.15
N TRP A 660 23.03 17.81 14.75
CA TRP A 660 22.56 16.50 14.29
C TRP A 660 21.76 15.76 15.37
N SER A 661 22.34 15.59 16.56
CA SER A 661 21.69 14.93 17.69
C SER A 661 20.38 15.60 18.07
N LYS A 662 20.29 16.94 18.04
CA LYS A 662 19.04 17.64 18.35
C LYS A 662 17.87 17.20 17.45
N ILE A 663 18.14 16.89 16.18
CA ILE A 663 17.11 16.55 15.18
C ILE A 663 16.94 15.03 15.03
N CYS A 664 18.00 14.25 14.97
CA CYS A 664 17.87 12.82 14.66
C CYS A 664 17.81 11.92 15.91
N GLY A 665 18.12 12.47 17.08
CA GLY A 665 18.25 11.66 18.28
C GLY A 665 16.96 11.39 19.09
N PRO A 666 15.93 12.26 19.16
CA PRO A 666 14.79 11.99 20.04
C PRO A 666 13.97 10.73 19.68
N THR A 667 13.96 10.32 18.41
CA THR A 667 13.14 9.21 17.89
C THR A 667 13.93 8.44 16.83
N PRO A 668 13.88 7.10 16.79
CA PRO A 668 14.57 6.33 15.75
C PRO A 668 14.01 6.62 14.37
N LEU A 669 14.84 6.40 13.34
CA LEU A 669 14.38 6.36 11.97
C LEU A 669 13.54 5.10 11.77
N ASP A 670 12.42 5.23 11.07
CA ASP A 670 11.68 4.06 10.60
C ASP A 670 12.05 3.74 9.14
N GLY A 671 11.74 2.52 8.69
CA GLY A 671 12.11 2.05 7.37
C GLY A 671 11.54 2.90 6.23
N TYR A 672 10.40 3.55 6.43
CA TYR A 672 9.83 4.44 5.40
C TYR A 672 10.61 5.74 5.29
N ILE A 673 10.95 6.40 6.42
CA ILE A 673 11.81 7.59 6.40
C ILE A 673 13.14 7.26 5.74
N PHE A 674 13.72 6.09 6.00
CA PHE A 674 14.96 5.66 5.37
C PHE A 674 14.84 5.51 3.84
N VAL A 675 13.76 4.90 3.34
CA VAL A 675 13.50 4.82 1.89
C VAL A 675 13.37 6.21 1.26
N PHE A 676 12.62 7.11 1.89
CA PHE A 676 12.51 8.50 1.42
C PHE A 676 13.84 9.23 1.45
N LEU A 677 14.65 9.03 2.49
CA LEU A 677 15.97 9.63 2.65
C LEU A 677 16.93 9.17 1.55
N ARG A 678 16.96 7.88 1.27
CA ARG A 678 17.77 7.29 0.20
C ARG A 678 17.40 7.89 -1.16
N ASN A 679 16.11 7.93 -1.47
CA ASN A 679 15.62 8.48 -2.74
C ASN A 679 15.89 9.99 -2.84
N GLU A 680 15.77 10.73 -1.74
CA GLU A 680 16.07 12.15 -1.70
C GLU A 680 17.56 12.40 -1.97
N ILE A 681 18.46 11.62 -1.37
CA ILE A 681 19.91 11.73 -1.61
C ILE A 681 20.26 11.37 -3.07
N ALA A 682 19.63 10.33 -3.62
CA ALA A 682 19.84 9.89 -4.99
C ALA A 682 19.48 10.96 -6.04
N ALA A 683 18.61 11.91 -5.72
CA ALA A 683 18.22 13.00 -6.62
C ALA A 683 19.30 14.10 -6.79
N TYR A 684 20.37 14.09 -5.97
CA TYR A 684 21.46 15.07 -6.05
C TYR A 684 22.64 14.59 -6.90
N SER A 685 23.59 15.48 -7.17
CA SER A 685 24.76 15.15 -7.98
C SER A 685 25.70 14.18 -7.24
N LEU A 686 26.46 13.37 -8.00
CA LEU A 686 27.49 12.49 -7.42
C LEU A 686 28.53 13.28 -6.60
N GLU A 687 28.82 14.54 -6.96
CA GLU A 687 29.73 15.41 -6.22
C GLU A 687 29.18 15.77 -4.84
N ASP A 688 27.90 16.16 -4.77
CA ASP A 688 27.20 16.43 -3.51
C ASP A 688 27.19 15.18 -2.62
N GLN A 689 26.85 14.02 -3.20
CA GLN A 689 26.77 12.74 -2.49
C GLN A 689 28.13 12.33 -1.90
N GLN A 690 29.22 12.49 -2.65
CA GLN A 690 30.59 12.25 -2.15
C GLN A 690 30.96 13.21 -1.01
N GLN A 691 30.63 14.50 -1.15
CA GLN A 691 30.91 15.48 -0.11
C GLN A 691 30.13 15.19 1.19
N TRP A 692 28.88 14.75 1.05
CA TRP A 692 28.03 14.37 2.17
C TRP A 692 28.50 13.08 2.84
N GLN A 693 28.90 12.08 2.07
CA GLN A 693 29.51 10.86 2.58
C GLN A 693 30.75 11.20 3.43
N HIS A 694 31.66 12.03 2.90
CA HIS A 694 32.84 12.49 3.61
C HIS A 694 32.48 13.25 4.90
N THR A 695 31.48 14.13 4.84
CA THR A 695 31.01 14.90 6.00
C THR A 695 30.48 13.98 7.09
N ILE A 696 29.64 13.00 6.75
CA ILE A 696 29.11 12.06 7.72
C ILE A 696 30.20 11.18 8.32
N VAL A 697 31.17 10.71 7.53
CA VAL A 697 32.33 9.95 8.04
C VAL A 697 33.13 10.79 9.04
N ARG A 698 33.34 12.09 8.76
CA ARG A 698 33.96 13.02 9.71
C ARG A 698 33.20 13.12 11.03
N LEU A 699 31.86 13.18 10.99
CA LEU A 699 31.02 13.24 12.19
C LEU A 699 30.97 11.91 12.95
N LEU A 700 30.92 10.77 12.25
CA LEU A 700 31.00 9.44 12.85
C LEU A 700 32.33 9.27 13.60
N ASN A 701 33.45 9.59 12.95
CA ASN A 701 34.78 9.56 13.58
C ASN A 701 34.84 10.44 14.82
N TYR A 702 34.32 11.67 14.76
CA TYR A 702 34.24 12.55 15.94
C TYR A 702 33.40 11.91 17.06
N SER A 703 32.23 11.35 16.72
CA SER A 703 31.33 10.73 17.69
C SER A 703 31.96 9.55 18.42
N LEU A 704 32.85 8.82 17.73
CA LEU A 704 33.52 7.65 18.26
C LEU A 704 34.79 8.02 19.06
N GLU A 705 35.50 9.09 18.69
CA GLU A 705 36.71 9.53 19.40
C GLU A 705 36.39 10.36 20.65
N LYS A 706 35.38 11.25 20.58
CA LYS A 706 35.08 12.24 21.63
C LYS A 706 33.75 12.01 22.35
N SER A 707 33.00 10.97 21.98
CA SER A 707 31.60 10.76 22.37
C SER A 707 30.67 11.90 21.91
N LEU A 708 29.38 11.60 21.82
CA LEU A 708 28.35 12.62 21.55
C LEU A 708 28.20 13.54 22.78
N PRO A 709 28.03 14.88 22.59
CA PRO A 709 27.92 15.85 23.68
C PRO A 709 26.54 15.83 24.36
N MET A 710 26.13 14.66 24.88
CA MET A 710 24.82 14.42 25.47
C MET A 710 24.60 15.24 26.75
N GLU A 711 25.67 15.66 27.43
CA GLU A 711 25.63 16.50 28.61
C GLU A 711 25.02 17.89 28.38
N GLU A 712 24.98 18.36 27.12
CA GLU A 712 24.37 19.65 26.79
C GLU A 712 22.83 19.58 26.76
N PHE A 713 22.25 18.39 26.71
CA PHE A 713 20.81 18.16 26.73
C PHE A 713 20.29 18.05 28.17
N SER A 714 20.32 19.18 28.89
CA SER A 714 20.01 19.31 30.33
C SER A 714 18.68 18.75 30.85
N LYS A 715 17.77 18.31 29.97
CA LYS A 715 16.43 17.80 30.33
C LYS A 715 16.28 16.28 30.20
N LEU A 716 17.29 15.58 29.69
CA LEU A 716 17.22 14.14 29.44
C LEU A 716 17.73 13.34 30.65
N SER A 717 17.08 12.21 30.95
CA SER A 717 17.62 11.18 31.84
C SER A 717 18.76 10.42 31.16
N PHE A 718 19.59 9.71 31.94
CA PHE A 718 20.67 8.88 31.39
C PHE A 718 20.17 7.84 30.37
N LYS A 719 19.01 7.25 30.63
CA LYS A 719 18.37 6.31 29.70
C LYS A 719 18.00 6.99 28.39
N GLU A 720 17.38 8.16 28.46
CA GLU A 720 17.02 8.95 27.27
C GLU A 720 18.27 9.39 26.50
N MET A 721 19.34 9.84 27.19
CA MET A 721 20.61 10.19 26.54
C MET A 721 21.22 9.03 25.76
N THR A 722 21.10 7.80 26.27
CA THR A 722 21.62 6.59 25.60
C THR A 722 20.82 6.29 24.33
N ILE A 723 19.48 6.35 24.41
CA ILE A 723 18.60 6.21 23.24
C ILE A 723 18.88 7.32 22.22
N HIS A 724 19.04 8.55 22.71
CA HIS A 724 19.30 9.73 21.88
C HIS A 724 20.61 9.60 21.11
N ALA A 725 21.64 9.06 21.77
CA ALA A 725 22.93 8.76 21.18
C ALA A 725 22.84 7.68 20.09
N ALA A 726 22.15 6.57 20.37
CA ALA A 726 21.96 5.48 19.42
C ALA A 726 21.24 5.95 18.15
N ASN A 727 20.08 6.62 18.30
CA ASN A 727 19.30 7.16 17.17
C ASN A 727 20.11 8.17 16.33
N THR A 728 20.95 8.98 16.99
CA THR A 728 21.85 9.94 16.33
C THR A 728 22.81 9.21 15.38
N GLN A 729 23.44 8.14 15.86
CA GLN A 729 24.42 7.36 15.08
C GLN A 729 23.75 6.50 14.00
N GLU A 730 22.60 5.90 14.29
CA GLU A 730 21.80 5.17 13.30
C GLU A 730 21.42 6.09 12.12
N ALA A 731 21.01 7.33 12.40
CA ALA A 731 20.72 8.30 11.34
C ALA A 731 21.95 8.75 10.55
N MET A 732 23.13 8.82 11.17
CA MET A 732 24.38 9.07 10.45
C MET A 732 24.70 7.91 9.50
N LEU A 733 24.59 6.66 9.99
CA LEU A 733 24.77 5.47 9.16
C LEU A 733 23.76 5.39 8.01
N ALA A 734 22.51 5.77 8.23
CA ALA A 734 21.48 5.77 7.20
C ALA A 734 21.84 6.72 6.04
N VAL A 735 22.38 7.89 6.36
CA VAL A 735 22.87 8.84 5.34
C VAL A 735 24.15 8.35 4.68
N HIS A 736 25.08 7.79 5.45
CA HIS A 736 26.31 7.19 4.90
C HIS A 736 25.97 6.10 3.88
N HIS A 737 25.16 5.11 4.27
CA HIS A 737 24.71 4.03 3.40
C HIS A 737 24.03 4.58 2.14
N SER A 738 23.11 5.54 2.30
CA SER A 738 22.40 6.16 1.18
C SER A 738 23.34 6.87 0.19
N CYS A 739 24.40 7.53 0.67
CA CYS A 739 25.41 8.14 -0.20
C CYS A 739 26.31 7.07 -0.83
N ALA A 740 26.82 6.15 -0.03
CA ALA A 740 27.77 5.12 -0.44
C ALA A 740 27.20 4.19 -1.52
N GLN A 741 25.91 3.89 -1.46
CA GLN A 741 25.23 3.11 -2.49
C GLN A 741 25.25 3.78 -3.87
N GLN A 742 25.24 5.11 -3.92
CA GLN A 742 25.30 5.90 -5.17
C GLN A 742 26.74 6.11 -5.63
N THR A 743 27.65 6.40 -4.70
CA THR A 743 29.05 6.69 -5.02
C THR A 743 29.86 5.42 -5.31
N LYS A 744 29.44 4.28 -4.78
CA LYS A 744 30.17 3.00 -4.81
C LYS A 744 31.57 3.10 -4.21
N THR A 745 31.77 4.02 -3.26
CA THR A 745 33.07 4.23 -2.60
C THR A 745 33.04 3.78 -1.14
N HIS A 746 34.05 3.01 -0.75
CA HIS A 746 34.25 2.56 0.63
C HIS A 746 34.67 3.72 1.56
N SER A 747 34.26 3.65 2.82
CA SER A 747 34.62 4.63 3.86
C SER A 747 35.39 3.99 5.01
N THR A 748 36.53 4.59 5.38
CA THR A 748 37.33 4.15 6.53
C THR A 748 36.99 4.96 7.77
N LEU A 749 36.72 4.29 8.89
CA LEU A 749 36.56 4.90 10.20
C LEU A 749 37.93 4.95 10.92
N ALA A 750 38.28 6.08 11.52
CA ALA A 750 39.64 6.39 11.97
C ALA A 750 39.81 6.19 13.50
N LEU A 751 39.81 4.95 14.00
CA LEU A 751 39.86 4.67 15.45
C LEU A 751 40.71 3.45 15.83
N ASP A 752 40.99 3.34 17.13
CA ASP A 752 41.59 2.17 17.78
C ASP A 752 40.60 0.98 17.81
N GLU A 753 41.13 -0.25 17.64
CA GLU A 753 40.38 -1.52 17.48
C GLU A 753 39.27 -1.74 18.52
N SER A 754 39.47 -1.35 19.78
CA SER A 754 38.50 -1.60 20.87
C SER A 754 37.21 -0.80 20.74
N ASN A 755 37.28 0.44 20.26
CA ASN A 755 36.12 1.35 20.24
C ASN A 755 35.19 1.05 19.06
N ILE A 756 35.75 0.67 17.90
CA ILE A 756 34.95 0.25 16.74
C ILE A 756 34.23 -1.07 17.05
N THR A 757 34.94 -2.02 17.67
CA THR A 757 34.36 -3.32 18.02
C THR A 757 33.15 -3.16 18.94
N ASP A 758 33.29 -2.40 20.04
CA ASP A 758 32.17 -2.15 20.95
C ASP A 758 31.03 -1.39 20.26
N TRP A 759 31.35 -0.46 19.35
CA TRP A 759 30.33 0.31 18.64
C TRP A 759 29.55 -0.54 17.63
N ILE A 760 30.22 -1.31 16.77
CA ILE A 760 29.59 -2.21 15.80
C ILE A 760 28.77 -3.27 16.55
N ASN A 761 29.28 -3.82 17.64
CA ASN A 761 28.57 -4.82 18.44
C ASN A 761 27.29 -4.27 19.07
N ASN A 762 27.29 -3.02 19.55
CA ASN A 762 26.14 -2.42 20.19
C ASN A 762 25.12 -1.81 19.22
N LEU A 763 25.53 -1.46 18.00
CA LEU A 763 24.67 -0.79 17.04
C LEU A 763 24.23 -1.72 15.90
N ILE A 764 25.13 -2.53 15.34
CA ILE A 764 24.91 -3.35 14.14
C ILE A 764 24.60 -4.82 14.49
N PHE A 765 25.07 -5.32 15.63
CA PHE A 765 24.88 -6.72 16.06
C PHE A 765 24.00 -6.90 17.31
N ASP A 766 23.25 -5.87 17.76
CA ASP A 766 22.43 -5.97 18.98
C ASP A 766 21.21 -6.90 18.78
N SER A 767 21.34 -8.13 19.29
CA SER A 767 20.35 -9.20 19.21
C SER A 767 19.03 -8.92 19.93
N LYS A 768 18.86 -7.77 20.61
CA LYS A 768 17.65 -7.44 21.39
C LYS A 768 16.65 -6.56 20.63
N ASN A 769 17.03 -5.99 19.49
CA ASN A 769 16.18 -5.07 18.74
C ASN A 769 16.18 -5.41 17.24
N THR A 770 15.46 -6.47 16.88
CA THR A 770 15.27 -6.92 15.48
C THR A 770 14.57 -5.88 14.59
N ASP A 771 13.95 -4.86 15.19
CA ASP A 771 13.26 -3.78 14.48
C ASP A 771 14.17 -2.58 14.16
N SER A 772 15.43 -2.56 14.60
CA SER A 772 16.36 -1.47 14.29
C SER A 772 16.91 -1.59 12.87
N LEU A 773 16.88 -0.47 12.14
CA LEU A 773 17.47 -0.36 10.81
C LEU A 773 18.99 -0.56 10.81
N ALA A 774 19.65 -0.38 11.95
CA ALA A 774 21.11 -0.37 12.03
C ALA A 774 21.78 -1.62 11.45
N HIS A 775 21.14 -2.79 11.53
CA HIS A 775 21.58 -4.04 10.92
C HIS A 775 21.72 -3.95 9.39
N GLN A 776 21.02 -3.02 8.73
CA GLN A 776 21.00 -2.84 7.28
C GLN A 776 21.96 -1.76 6.76
N LEU A 777 22.64 -1.02 7.65
CA LEU A 777 23.32 0.23 7.29
C LEU A 777 24.85 0.10 7.23
N GLY A 778 25.40 -1.11 7.41
CA GLY A 778 26.85 -1.34 7.52
C GLY A 778 27.61 -1.42 6.19
N SER A 779 26.91 -1.51 5.06
CA SER A 779 27.53 -1.63 3.72
C SER A 779 28.51 -0.51 3.37
N PHE A 780 29.48 -0.79 2.50
CA PHE A 780 30.52 0.15 2.05
C PHE A 780 31.48 0.65 3.14
N LEU A 781 31.55 0.01 4.29
CA LEU A 781 32.53 0.32 5.32
C LEU A 781 33.83 -0.45 5.07
N ASN A 782 34.95 0.21 5.33
CA ASN A 782 36.24 -0.45 5.48
C ASN A 782 36.46 -0.74 6.97
N LEU A 783 36.41 -2.04 7.27
CA LEU A 783 36.55 -2.66 8.58
C LEU A 783 37.76 -3.59 8.63
N GLU A 784 38.78 -3.34 7.80
CA GLU A 784 40.03 -4.11 7.77
C GLU A 784 40.67 -4.27 9.15
N SER A 785 41.18 -5.47 9.45
CA SER A 785 41.94 -5.82 10.68
C SER A 785 41.16 -5.73 12.00
N HIS A 786 39.84 -5.82 11.98
CA HIS A 786 38.99 -5.79 13.19
C HIS A 786 38.68 -7.18 13.75
N TYR A 787 38.37 -7.25 15.06
CA TYR A 787 38.00 -8.47 15.79
C TYR A 787 36.53 -8.43 16.23
N PHE A 788 35.76 -9.44 15.85
CA PHE A 788 34.34 -9.62 16.21
C PHE A 788 34.18 -10.88 17.06
N ASP A 789 33.49 -10.81 18.22
CA ASP A 789 33.33 -11.95 19.13
C ASP A 789 32.02 -11.95 19.94
N GLN A 790 31.48 -13.14 20.22
CA GLN A 790 30.33 -13.45 21.08
C GLN A 790 28.97 -12.87 20.67
N HIS A 791 28.56 -13.04 19.41
CA HIS A 791 27.27 -12.52 18.93
C HIS A 791 26.39 -13.54 18.22
N ILE A 792 25.09 -13.41 18.42
CA ILE A 792 24.08 -13.97 17.53
C ILE A 792 23.50 -12.78 16.78
N SER A 793 23.62 -12.78 15.45
CA SER A 793 23.03 -11.76 14.61
C SER A 793 22.06 -12.33 13.60
N TYR A 794 20.98 -11.59 13.39
CA TYR A 794 19.96 -11.87 12.41
C TYR A 794 19.95 -10.73 11.39
N CYS A 795 19.97 -11.06 10.10
CA CYS A 795 19.81 -10.10 9.00
C CYS A 795 20.87 -8.99 8.94
N THR A 796 22.12 -9.25 9.36
CA THR A 796 23.20 -8.27 9.19
C THR A 796 23.48 -8.02 7.71
N THR A 797 23.53 -6.76 7.31
CA THR A 797 23.89 -6.34 5.94
C THR A 797 25.22 -5.61 5.97
N LEU A 798 26.23 -6.26 5.41
CA LEU A 798 27.61 -5.79 5.23
C LEU A 798 28.05 -6.08 3.78
N GLU A 799 27.21 -5.67 2.83
CA GLU A 799 27.48 -5.76 1.39
C GLU A 799 28.52 -4.72 0.96
N ASP A 800 29.30 -5.04 -0.08
CA ASP A 800 30.36 -4.17 -0.61
C ASP A 800 31.28 -3.66 0.52
N CYS A 801 31.63 -4.50 1.50
CA CYS A 801 32.49 -4.13 2.64
C CYS A 801 33.92 -4.62 2.45
N ILE A 802 34.89 -3.88 3.00
CA ILE A 802 36.27 -4.35 3.11
C ILE A 802 36.47 -4.90 4.52
N LEU A 803 36.67 -6.21 4.61
CA LEU A 803 36.84 -6.99 5.83
C LEU A 803 38.19 -7.73 5.82
N THR A 804 39.18 -7.23 5.09
CA THR A 804 40.49 -7.87 4.99
C THR A 804 41.17 -8.04 6.35
N ASN A 805 41.85 -9.17 6.55
CA ASN A 805 42.58 -9.49 7.78
C ASN A 805 41.73 -9.40 9.07
N THR A 806 40.39 -9.45 8.97
CA THR A 806 39.49 -9.43 10.11
C THR A 806 39.48 -10.78 10.83
N ARG A 807 38.96 -10.82 12.05
CA ARG A 807 38.71 -12.06 12.76
C ARG A 807 37.30 -12.10 13.33
N PHE A 808 36.57 -13.17 13.01
CA PHE A 808 35.27 -13.50 13.57
C PHE A 808 35.44 -14.70 14.51
N SER A 809 35.02 -14.58 15.77
CA SER A 809 35.12 -15.64 16.77
C SER A 809 33.78 -15.90 17.45
N ASN A 810 33.32 -17.14 17.57
CA ASN A 810 32.10 -17.49 18.31
C ASN A 810 30.84 -16.70 17.88
N ILE A 811 30.65 -16.51 16.56
CA ILE A 811 29.53 -15.76 16.02
C ILE A 811 28.57 -16.69 15.28
N MET A 812 27.27 -16.49 15.48
CA MET A 812 26.22 -17.11 14.65
C MET A 812 25.52 -16.03 13.83
N ILE A 813 25.59 -16.13 12.51
CA ILE A 813 24.97 -15.20 11.57
C ILE A 813 23.85 -15.92 10.83
N TYR A 814 22.62 -15.44 11.06
CA TYR A 814 21.41 -15.92 10.39
C TYR A 814 20.99 -14.89 9.34
N HIS A 815 20.78 -15.32 8.10
CA HIS A 815 20.33 -14.46 7.00
C HIS A 815 21.22 -13.23 6.76
N GLY A 816 22.54 -13.37 6.90
CA GLY A 816 23.49 -12.28 6.65
C GLY A 816 23.65 -11.99 5.15
N PHE A 817 23.86 -10.73 4.80
CA PHE A 817 24.11 -10.26 3.43
C PHE A 817 25.51 -9.65 3.34
N PHE A 818 26.41 -10.32 2.62
CA PHE A 818 27.83 -9.97 2.45
C PHE A 818 28.26 -9.95 0.97
N THR A 819 27.29 -9.79 0.07
CA THR A 819 27.50 -9.78 -1.37
C THR A 819 28.58 -8.75 -1.76
N ASN A 820 29.49 -9.14 -2.65
CA ASN A 820 30.62 -8.34 -3.14
C ASN A 820 31.65 -7.88 -2.08
N SER A 821 31.62 -8.45 -0.87
CA SER A 821 32.55 -8.05 0.19
C SER A 821 33.92 -8.75 0.07
N ASP A 822 34.96 -8.10 0.61
CA ASP A 822 36.34 -8.58 0.61
C ASP A 822 36.74 -9.08 2.00
N PHE A 823 36.81 -10.40 2.16
CA PHE A 823 37.26 -11.11 3.35
C PHE A 823 38.68 -11.65 3.21
N THR A 824 39.53 -11.05 2.36
CA THR A 824 40.89 -11.56 2.14
C THR A 824 41.69 -11.65 3.45
N GLY A 825 42.24 -12.83 3.76
CA GLY A 825 43.03 -13.08 4.96
C GLY A 825 42.23 -13.11 6.28
N THR A 826 40.90 -13.16 6.21
CA THR A 826 40.04 -13.22 7.39
C THR A 826 40.15 -14.56 8.10
N VAL A 827 40.08 -14.54 9.43
CA VAL A 827 40.02 -15.73 10.28
C VAL A 827 38.63 -15.90 10.88
N PHE A 828 38.00 -17.05 10.63
CA PHE A 828 36.73 -17.46 11.23
C PHE A 828 36.98 -18.59 12.22
N ASP A 829 36.73 -18.33 13.50
CA ASP A 829 36.96 -19.25 14.61
C ASP A 829 35.62 -19.58 15.28
N CYS A 830 35.14 -20.81 15.11
CA CYS A 830 33.84 -21.24 15.65
C CYS A 830 32.67 -20.36 15.17
N VAL A 831 32.62 -20.08 13.86
CA VAL A 831 31.55 -19.29 13.23
C VAL A 831 30.49 -20.21 12.62
N THR A 832 29.22 -19.83 12.78
CA THR A 832 28.09 -20.43 12.08
C THR A 832 27.51 -19.41 11.11
N LEU A 833 27.41 -19.78 9.83
CA LEU A 833 26.68 -19.03 8.81
C LEU A 833 25.43 -19.83 8.44
N GLU A 834 24.25 -19.24 8.57
CA GLU A 834 22.98 -19.87 8.23
C GLU A 834 22.20 -19.00 7.25
N ASN A 835 21.74 -19.59 6.14
CA ASN A 835 20.91 -18.94 5.12
C ASN A 835 21.43 -17.56 4.67
N SER A 836 22.75 -17.41 4.58
CA SER A 836 23.42 -16.13 4.33
C SER A 836 23.87 -16.00 2.86
N SER A 837 23.77 -14.80 2.31
CA SER A 837 24.21 -14.45 0.95
C SER A 837 25.64 -13.92 0.98
N LEU A 838 26.57 -14.65 0.38
CA LEU A 838 27.99 -14.33 0.22
C LEU A 838 28.40 -14.47 -1.26
N MET A 839 27.49 -14.09 -2.16
CA MET A 839 27.74 -14.08 -3.60
C MET A 839 28.85 -13.08 -3.95
N HIS A 840 29.71 -13.45 -4.90
CA HIS A 840 30.83 -12.62 -5.36
C HIS A 840 31.83 -12.20 -4.28
N THR A 841 31.78 -12.81 -3.09
CA THR A 841 32.65 -12.47 -1.97
C THR A 841 34.06 -13.04 -2.18
N ASP A 842 35.09 -12.27 -1.82
CA ASP A 842 36.50 -12.72 -1.89
C ASP A 842 36.98 -13.21 -0.53
N PHE A 843 37.32 -14.51 -0.42
CA PHE A 843 37.89 -15.14 0.77
C PHE A 843 39.37 -15.45 0.60
N THR A 844 40.08 -14.88 -0.38
CA THR A 844 41.47 -15.27 -0.67
C THR A 844 42.35 -15.28 0.59
N ASP A 845 43.13 -16.35 0.77
CA ASP A 845 44.03 -16.58 1.91
C ASP A 845 43.34 -16.64 3.31
N SER A 846 42.02 -16.82 3.37
CA SER A 846 41.25 -16.87 4.63
C SER A 846 41.24 -18.24 5.30
N ASP A 847 40.95 -18.26 6.60
CA ASP A 847 40.80 -19.48 7.41
C ASP A 847 39.37 -19.61 7.92
N LEU A 848 38.65 -20.60 7.39
CA LEU A 848 37.30 -20.97 7.80
C LEU A 848 37.27 -22.32 8.53
N SER A 849 38.42 -22.89 8.89
CA SER A 849 38.48 -24.27 9.36
C SER A 849 37.57 -24.56 10.56
N GLY A 850 36.84 -25.67 10.48
CA GLY A 850 35.90 -26.10 11.51
C GLY A 850 34.62 -25.27 11.64
N CYS A 851 34.35 -24.32 10.74
CA CYS A 851 33.11 -23.56 10.74
C CYS A 851 31.89 -24.41 10.34
N THR A 852 30.71 -23.93 10.71
CA THR A 852 29.42 -24.53 10.31
C THR A 852 28.73 -23.63 9.29
N LEU A 853 28.39 -24.20 8.14
CA LEU A 853 27.89 -23.52 6.95
C LEU A 853 26.55 -24.16 6.57
N ASN A 854 25.45 -23.57 7.04
CA ASN A 854 24.10 -24.10 6.83
C ASN A 854 23.40 -23.32 5.71
N SER A 855 23.21 -23.95 4.55
CA SER A 855 22.58 -23.33 3.39
C SER A 855 23.13 -21.94 2.98
N PRO A 856 24.45 -21.66 2.98
CA PRO A 856 24.95 -20.40 2.45
C PRO A 856 24.86 -20.35 0.92
N ASP A 857 24.78 -19.14 0.39
CA ASP A 857 24.94 -18.85 -1.03
C ASP A 857 26.33 -18.24 -1.26
N PHE A 858 27.22 -19.01 -1.87
CA PHE A 858 28.58 -18.64 -2.25
C PHE A 858 28.76 -18.60 -3.78
N ASP A 859 27.69 -18.38 -4.54
CA ASP A 859 27.81 -18.32 -5.99
C ASP A 859 28.80 -17.22 -6.41
N HIS A 860 29.66 -17.57 -7.37
CA HIS A 860 30.73 -16.70 -7.88
C HIS A 860 31.76 -16.22 -6.84
N ALA A 861 31.83 -16.82 -5.65
CA ALA A 861 32.79 -16.47 -4.62
C ALA A 861 34.21 -16.95 -4.96
N THR A 862 35.22 -16.28 -4.36
CA THR A 862 36.64 -16.62 -4.51
C THR A 862 37.18 -17.23 -3.23
N PHE A 863 37.72 -18.45 -3.32
CA PHE A 863 38.30 -19.24 -2.22
C PHE A 863 39.75 -19.65 -2.51
N ILE A 864 40.54 -18.77 -3.13
CA ILE A 864 41.94 -19.07 -3.48
C ILE A 864 42.77 -19.22 -2.20
N ASN A 865 43.50 -20.33 -2.07
CA ASN A 865 44.34 -20.67 -0.89
C ASN A 865 43.57 -20.70 0.45
N VAL A 866 42.25 -20.86 0.43
CA VAL A 866 41.44 -20.84 1.66
C VAL A 866 41.56 -22.15 2.44
N ASN A 867 41.56 -22.06 3.77
CA ASN A 867 41.43 -23.22 4.65
C ASN A 867 39.97 -23.47 5.03
N LEU A 868 39.33 -24.47 4.42
CA LEU A 868 38.00 -24.99 4.73
C LEU A 868 38.05 -26.36 5.44
N SER A 869 39.22 -26.77 5.94
CA SER A 869 39.37 -28.11 6.54
C SER A 869 38.45 -28.30 7.74
N HIS A 870 37.90 -29.50 7.88
CA HIS A 870 37.01 -29.88 8.98
C HIS A 870 35.69 -29.09 9.10
N CYS A 871 35.30 -28.28 8.10
CA CYS A 871 34.01 -27.58 8.12
C CYS A 871 32.84 -28.56 7.98
N VAL A 872 31.67 -28.13 8.43
CA VAL A 872 30.38 -28.77 8.14
C VAL A 872 29.61 -27.85 7.20
N TRP A 873 29.25 -28.34 6.02
CA TRP A 873 28.51 -27.64 5.00
C TRP A 873 27.34 -28.52 4.54
N ASP A 874 26.14 -28.26 5.06
CA ASP A 874 25.02 -29.20 4.98
C ASP A 874 24.27 -29.21 3.64
N SER A 875 24.26 -28.06 2.97
CA SER A 875 23.52 -27.71 1.76
C SER A 875 23.96 -26.32 1.31
N GLY A 876 23.72 -25.95 0.06
CA GLY A 876 23.91 -24.58 -0.42
C GLY A 876 24.42 -24.49 -1.85
N PHE A 877 24.77 -23.26 -2.24
CA PHE A 877 25.18 -22.92 -3.59
C PHE A 877 26.62 -22.39 -3.60
N ALA A 878 27.41 -22.84 -4.56
CA ALA A 878 28.77 -22.36 -4.80
C ALA A 878 29.12 -22.54 -6.28
N GLN A 879 28.19 -22.24 -7.17
CA GLN A 879 28.36 -22.35 -8.60
C GLN A 879 29.32 -21.27 -9.12
N SER A 880 30.10 -21.63 -10.13
CA SER A 880 31.05 -20.72 -10.78
C SER A 880 32.05 -20.06 -9.82
N SER A 881 32.38 -20.73 -8.72
CA SER A 881 33.27 -20.25 -7.66
C SER A 881 34.70 -20.76 -7.86
N ASN A 882 35.67 -20.11 -7.20
CA ASN A 882 37.09 -20.43 -7.40
C ASN A 882 37.78 -20.94 -6.12
N PHE A 883 37.91 -22.25 -5.99
CA PHE A 883 38.59 -22.97 -4.91
C PHE A 883 40.04 -23.36 -5.24
N SER A 884 40.73 -22.63 -6.14
CA SER A 884 42.11 -22.98 -6.51
C SER A 884 43.06 -23.00 -5.31
N ASN A 885 43.78 -24.11 -5.12
CA ASN A 885 44.65 -24.39 -3.98
C ASN A 885 43.97 -24.34 -2.60
N ALA A 886 42.64 -24.39 -2.53
CA ALA A 886 41.92 -24.44 -1.26
C ALA A 886 42.18 -25.77 -0.52
N ASN A 887 42.17 -25.73 0.81
CA ASN A 887 42.25 -26.90 1.67
C ASN A 887 40.85 -27.26 2.20
N LEU A 888 40.22 -28.25 1.59
CA LEU A 888 38.95 -28.86 1.99
C LEU A 888 39.17 -30.22 2.69
N HIS A 889 40.33 -30.46 3.27
CA HIS A 889 40.66 -31.73 3.93
C HIS A 889 39.65 -32.08 5.03
N SER A 890 39.11 -33.30 4.98
CA SER A 890 38.13 -33.80 5.96
C SER A 890 36.91 -32.88 6.15
N ILE A 891 36.51 -32.13 5.12
CA ILE A 891 35.26 -31.38 5.13
C ILE A 891 34.06 -32.34 5.16
N LYS A 892 32.93 -31.90 5.71
CA LYS A 892 31.65 -32.58 5.61
C LYS A 892 30.70 -31.76 4.77
N ALA A 893 30.68 -32.04 3.48
CA ALA A 893 29.80 -31.45 2.49
C ALA A 893 28.73 -32.48 2.06
N ALA A 894 27.48 -32.07 2.01
CA ALA A 894 26.41 -32.87 1.42
C ALA A 894 25.48 -31.94 0.63
N ASP A 895 24.94 -32.42 -0.49
CA ASP A 895 23.92 -31.68 -1.26
C ASP A 895 24.32 -30.23 -1.61
N ILE A 896 25.58 -30.04 -2.03
CA ILE A 896 26.10 -28.73 -2.45
C ILE A 896 26.14 -28.66 -3.97
N THR A 897 25.77 -27.49 -4.52
CA THR A 897 25.88 -27.23 -5.95
C THR A 897 27.14 -26.42 -6.28
N PHE A 898 28.18 -27.09 -6.78
CA PHE A 898 29.46 -26.49 -7.16
C PHE A 898 29.60 -26.20 -8.66
N GLY A 899 28.60 -26.51 -9.50
CA GLY A 899 28.72 -26.50 -10.97
C GLY A 899 29.53 -25.32 -11.55
N ARG A 900 30.40 -25.62 -12.53
CA ARG A 900 31.34 -24.69 -13.20
C ARG A 900 32.43 -24.08 -12.31
N SER A 901 32.67 -24.64 -11.12
CA SER A 901 33.71 -24.14 -10.21
C SER A 901 35.11 -24.64 -10.56
N ASN A 902 36.10 -23.94 -10.04
CA ASN A 902 37.52 -24.26 -10.21
C ASN A 902 38.15 -24.75 -8.90
N PHE A 903 38.54 -26.02 -8.85
CA PHE A 903 39.23 -26.72 -7.76
C PHE A 903 40.69 -27.06 -8.10
N THR A 904 41.32 -26.34 -9.03
CA THR A 904 42.70 -26.61 -9.45
C THR A 904 43.65 -26.69 -8.24
N ASN A 905 44.36 -27.81 -8.10
CA ASN A 905 45.26 -28.14 -6.98
C ASN A 905 44.63 -28.07 -5.56
N ALA A 906 43.30 -28.13 -5.43
CA ALA A 906 42.66 -28.15 -4.11
C ALA A 906 42.94 -29.47 -3.36
N ASP A 907 43.08 -29.42 -2.04
CA ASP A 907 43.13 -30.61 -1.18
C ASP A 907 41.75 -30.97 -0.66
N MET A 908 41.10 -31.95 -1.27
CA MET A 908 39.78 -32.46 -0.93
C MET A 908 39.86 -33.84 -0.24
N SER A 909 41.02 -34.19 0.31
CA SER A 909 41.27 -35.54 0.81
C SER A 909 40.47 -35.85 2.07
N SER A 910 39.99 -37.09 2.16
CA SER A 910 39.12 -37.57 3.25
C SER A 910 37.83 -36.76 3.47
N GLY A 911 37.41 -35.91 2.53
CA GLY A 911 36.16 -35.17 2.62
C GLY A 911 34.93 -36.05 2.38
N GLU A 912 33.81 -35.70 2.99
CA GLU A 912 32.48 -36.21 2.66
C GLU A 912 31.85 -35.23 1.67
N PHE A 913 31.42 -35.70 0.50
CA PHE A 913 30.82 -34.92 -0.59
C PHE A 913 29.66 -35.69 -1.24
N SER A 914 28.95 -36.52 -0.48
CA SER A 914 27.85 -37.32 -1.03
C SER A 914 26.75 -36.41 -1.56
N ASP A 915 26.13 -36.82 -2.67
CA ASP A 915 25.02 -36.09 -3.31
C ASP A 915 25.39 -34.65 -3.76
N CYS A 916 26.68 -34.32 -3.89
CA CYS A 916 27.13 -33.02 -4.38
C CYS A 916 27.18 -32.96 -5.91
N HIS A 917 26.96 -31.77 -6.47
CA HIS A 917 26.90 -31.50 -7.91
C HIS A 917 28.14 -30.72 -8.35
N PHE A 918 29.02 -31.35 -9.12
CA PHE A 918 30.28 -30.82 -9.65
C PHE A 918 30.28 -30.70 -11.18
N GLU A 919 29.12 -30.58 -11.84
CA GLU A 919 29.07 -30.53 -13.31
C GLU A 919 29.92 -29.37 -13.87
N ASP A 920 30.59 -29.60 -15.00
CA ASP A 920 31.48 -28.62 -15.65
C ASP A 920 32.63 -28.09 -14.75
N CYS A 921 33.02 -28.78 -13.67
CA CYS A 921 34.07 -28.31 -12.77
C CYS A 921 35.49 -28.58 -13.30
N CYS A 922 36.44 -27.71 -12.94
CA CYS A 922 37.87 -27.93 -13.18
C CYS A 922 38.53 -28.43 -11.89
N LEU A 923 38.89 -29.71 -11.83
CA LEU A 923 39.53 -30.37 -10.69
C LEU A 923 40.99 -30.76 -10.99
N GLU A 924 41.65 -30.06 -11.91
CA GLU A 924 43.03 -30.38 -12.35
C GLU A 924 44.00 -30.41 -11.15
N GLY A 925 44.70 -31.53 -10.96
CA GLY A 925 45.70 -31.70 -9.91
C GLY A 925 45.14 -31.75 -8.48
N SER A 926 43.82 -31.78 -8.30
CA SER A 926 43.19 -31.85 -6.98
C SER A 926 43.49 -33.18 -6.26
N ASN A 927 43.46 -33.16 -4.93
CA ASN A 927 43.66 -34.34 -4.10
C ASN A 927 42.33 -34.81 -3.49
N LEU A 928 41.69 -35.81 -4.09
CA LEU A 928 40.43 -36.41 -3.64
C LEU A 928 40.65 -37.74 -2.87
N SER A 929 41.87 -38.04 -2.41
CA SER A 929 42.19 -39.36 -1.85
C SER A 929 41.36 -39.67 -0.61
N GLY A 930 40.75 -40.84 -0.56
CA GLY A 930 39.92 -41.30 0.56
C GLY A 930 38.61 -40.53 0.76
N SER A 931 38.22 -39.65 -0.16
CA SER A 931 36.95 -38.91 -0.10
C SER A 931 35.74 -39.82 -0.31
N ASN A 932 34.59 -39.41 0.21
CA ASN A 932 33.29 -40.02 -0.06
C ASN A 932 32.51 -39.18 -1.07
N LEU A 933 32.47 -39.61 -2.32
CA LEU A 933 31.83 -38.96 -3.47
C LEU A 933 30.63 -39.80 -3.96
N LYS A 934 29.93 -40.45 -3.02
CA LYS A 934 28.80 -41.33 -3.32
C LYS A 934 27.66 -40.51 -3.91
N ASP A 935 27.05 -40.99 -5.00
CA ASP A 935 25.92 -40.34 -5.68
C ASP A 935 26.21 -38.90 -6.16
N SER A 936 27.48 -38.47 -6.22
CA SER A 936 27.86 -37.13 -6.69
C SER A 936 27.82 -37.03 -8.22
N ASP A 937 27.50 -35.85 -8.76
CA ASP A 937 27.54 -35.57 -10.19
C ASP A 937 28.85 -34.88 -10.57
N PHE A 938 29.58 -35.38 -11.56
CA PHE A 938 30.78 -34.76 -12.13
C PHE A 938 30.66 -34.51 -13.64
N GLU A 939 29.48 -34.61 -14.24
CA GLU A 939 29.30 -34.54 -15.70
C GLU A 939 30.14 -33.41 -16.33
N ASN A 940 30.90 -33.74 -17.38
CA ASN A 940 31.79 -32.80 -18.09
C ASN A 940 32.96 -32.20 -17.27
N SER A 941 33.32 -32.78 -16.12
CA SER A 941 34.42 -32.26 -15.28
C SER A 941 35.82 -32.65 -15.76
N ASP A 942 36.80 -31.77 -15.50
CA ASP A 942 38.22 -32.05 -15.72
C ASP A 942 38.91 -32.55 -14.46
N LEU A 943 39.18 -33.86 -14.38
CA LEU A 943 39.92 -34.53 -13.30
C LEU A 943 41.38 -34.82 -13.69
N THR A 944 41.95 -34.08 -14.65
CA THR A 944 43.33 -34.26 -15.11
C THR A 944 44.32 -34.17 -13.95
N ASN A 945 45.21 -35.17 -13.82
CA ASN A 945 46.18 -35.30 -12.73
C ASN A 945 45.59 -35.37 -11.30
N ALA A 946 44.28 -35.54 -11.13
CA ALA A 946 43.67 -35.62 -9.80
C ALA A 946 44.03 -36.93 -9.06
N ASN A 947 44.15 -36.88 -7.74
CA ASN A 947 44.42 -38.06 -6.91
C ASN A 947 43.14 -38.60 -6.27
N LEU A 948 42.58 -39.68 -6.84
CA LEU A 948 41.36 -40.33 -6.35
C LEU A 948 41.64 -41.62 -5.55
N GLU A 949 42.87 -41.83 -5.05
CA GLU A 949 43.21 -43.09 -4.37
C GLU A 949 42.29 -43.37 -3.17
N GLY A 950 41.57 -44.49 -3.22
CA GLY A 950 40.68 -44.90 -2.13
C GLY A 950 39.34 -44.15 -2.05
N ALA A 951 39.02 -43.28 -3.02
CA ALA A 951 37.75 -42.54 -3.03
C ALA A 951 36.54 -43.46 -3.24
N ASN A 952 35.38 -43.09 -2.69
CA ASN A 952 34.11 -43.78 -2.91
C ASN A 952 33.28 -43.09 -3.98
N LEU A 953 33.07 -43.74 -5.12
CA LEU A 953 32.33 -43.23 -6.29
C LEU A 953 31.08 -44.10 -6.61
N GLU A 954 30.61 -44.89 -5.65
CA GLU A 954 29.35 -45.65 -5.79
C GLU A 954 28.20 -44.70 -6.20
N GLY A 955 27.47 -45.02 -7.27
CA GLY A 955 26.38 -44.17 -7.80
C GLY A 955 26.78 -42.87 -8.50
N ALA A 956 28.06 -42.48 -8.52
CA ALA A 956 28.49 -41.19 -9.08
C ALA A 956 28.33 -41.09 -10.60
N ASN A 957 28.02 -39.89 -11.11
CA ASN A 957 27.97 -39.60 -12.55
C ASN A 957 29.32 -39.05 -13.03
N LEU A 958 30.04 -39.80 -13.86
CA LEU A 958 31.35 -39.44 -14.44
C LEU A 958 31.29 -39.33 -15.97
N THR A 959 30.10 -39.10 -16.52
CA THR A 959 29.84 -38.94 -17.96
C THR A 959 30.66 -37.76 -18.51
N ASP A 960 31.31 -37.94 -19.66
CA ASP A 960 32.17 -36.92 -20.29
C ASP A 960 33.32 -36.34 -19.42
N CYS A 961 33.71 -36.99 -18.33
CA CYS A 961 34.84 -36.56 -17.49
C CYS A 961 36.23 -36.83 -18.12
N THR A 962 37.19 -35.94 -17.89
CA THR A 962 38.60 -36.15 -18.28
C THR A 962 39.45 -36.69 -17.13
N PHE A 963 40.05 -37.88 -17.29
CA PHE A 963 40.88 -38.55 -16.25
C PHE A 963 42.38 -38.62 -16.57
N THR A 964 42.88 -37.79 -17.49
CA THR A 964 44.28 -37.89 -17.97
C THR A 964 45.26 -37.75 -16.80
N GLY A 965 46.04 -38.80 -16.51
CA GLY A 965 47.00 -38.78 -15.39
C GLY A 965 46.42 -38.92 -13.97
N ALA A 966 45.11 -39.14 -13.82
CA ALA A 966 44.47 -39.28 -12.51
C ALA A 966 44.83 -40.60 -11.79
N ASN A 967 45.01 -40.58 -10.47
CA ASN A 967 45.29 -41.79 -9.68
C ASN A 967 44.00 -42.48 -9.23
N LEU A 968 43.56 -43.51 -9.96
CA LEU A 968 42.32 -44.25 -9.70
C LEU A 968 42.50 -45.50 -8.83
N LYS A 969 43.62 -45.65 -8.11
CA LYS A 969 43.88 -46.87 -7.32
C LYS A 969 42.88 -47.02 -6.18
N ARG A 970 42.34 -48.24 -6.00
CA ARG A 970 41.48 -48.60 -4.86
C ARG A 970 40.20 -47.76 -4.73
N ILE A 971 39.75 -47.13 -5.81
CA ILE A 971 38.43 -46.51 -5.84
C ILE A 971 37.36 -47.58 -5.54
N LYS A 972 36.27 -47.15 -4.91
CA LYS A 972 35.04 -47.94 -4.78
C LYS A 972 34.03 -47.42 -5.79
N PHE A 973 33.26 -48.31 -6.39
CA PHE A 973 32.24 -48.03 -7.39
C PHE A 973 31.24 -49.18 -7.37
N ASP A 974 30.07 -48.98 -7.97
CA ASP A 974 29.06 -50.01 -8.13
C ASP A 974 28.42 -49.94 -9.53
N GLY A 975 27.34 -50.69 -9.72
CA GLY A 975 26.66 -50.76 -11.00
C GLY A 975 25.83 -49.54 -11.39
N GLU A 976 25.63 -48.60 -10.46
CA GLU A 976 24.90 -47.36 -10.69
C GLU A 976 25.85 -46.21 -11.09
N THR A 977 27.16 -46.35 -10.85
CA THR A 977 28.19 -45.42 -11.33
C THR A 977 28.14 -45.27 -12.87
N GLN A 978 28.13 -44.03 -13.38
CA GLN A 978 28.01 -43.72 -14.83
C GLN A 978 29.35 -43.21 -15.39
N PHE A 979 29.72 -43.60 -16.62
CA PHE A 979 30.93 -43.17 -17.32
C PHE A 979 30.84 -43.51 -18.82
N ASP A 980 31.60 -42.80 -19.66
CA ASP A 980 31.62 -43.00 -21.12
C ASP A 980 32.94 -43.55 -21.65
N ASN A 981 32.86 -44.25 -22.80
CA ASN A 981 33.98 -44.95 -23.45
C ASN A 981 34.91 -44.06 -24.29
N GLU A 982 34.58 -42.78 -24.49
CA GLU A 982 35.19 -41.96 -25.55
C GLU A 982 36.67 -41.64 -25.34
N HIS A 983 37.23 -41.83 -24.13
CA HIS A 983 38.60 -41.42 -23.78
C HIS A 983 39.52 -42.54 -23.29
N LEU A 984 39.13 -43.80 -23.50
CA LEU A 984 39.94 -44.99 -23.19
C LEU A 984 41.38 -44.89 -23.70
N ASP A 985 41.61 -44.33 -24.89
CA ASP A 985 42.95 -44.26 -25.49
C ASP A 985 43.95 -43.40 -24.70
N LEU A 986 43.45 -42.39 -23.95
CA LEU A 986 44.25 -41.43 -23.19
C LEU A 986 44.67 -41.97 -21.81
N LEU A 987 44.11 -43.09 -21.38
CA LEU A 987 44.42 -43.73 -20.10
C LEU A 987 45.73 -44.55 -20.18
N ASP A 988 46.49 -44.55 -19.08
CA ASP A 988 47.63 -45.46 -18.90
C ASP A 988 47.17 -46.92 -18.72
N GLN A 989 48.11 -47.87 -18.74
CA GLN A 989 47.78 -49.30 -18.69
C GLN A 989 47.08 -49.72 -17.40
N GLY A 990 47.41 -49.10 -16.26
CA GLY A 990 46.77 -49.38 -14.97
C GLY A 990 45.38 -48.74 -14.87
N GLN A 991 45.21 -47.53 -15.39
CA GLN A 991 43.93 -46.85 -15.51
C GLN A 991 42.96 -47.62 -16.43
N LYS A 992 43.46 -48.12 -17.58
CA LYS A 992 42.67 -48.95 -18.51
C LYS A 992 42.16 -50.23 -17.85
N GLU A 993 42.98 -50.89 -17.03
CA GLU A 993 42.57 -52.12 -16.35
C GLU A 993 41.44 -51.86 -15.34
N ILE A 994 41.54 -50.79 -14.55
CA ILE A 994 40.50 -50.39 -13.58
C ILE A 994 39.23 -49.95 -14.32
N TYR A 995 39.36 -49.16 -15.38
CA TYR A 995 38.24 -48.73 -16.22
C TYR A 995 37.50 -49.92 -16.84
N LEU A 996 38.23 -50.91 -17.38
CA LEU A 996 37.61 -52.11 -17.97
C LEU A 996 36.93 -53.00 -16.92
N GLN A 997 37.45 -53.04 -15.69
CA GLN A 997 36.79 -53.72 -14.57
C GLN A 997 35.47 -53.03 -14.21
N LEU A 998 35.48 -51.70 -14.12
CA LEU A 998 34.31 -50.86 -13.91
C LEU A 998 33.26 -51.04 -15.03
N ALA A 999 33.68 -50.96 -16.29
CA ALA A 999 32.84 -51.20 -17.47
C ALA A 999 32.09 -52.53 -17.41
N GLU A 1000 32.78 -53.60 -17.04
CA GLU A 1000 32.18 -54.92 -16.93
C GLU A 1000 31.22 -55.05 -15.73
N GLU A 1001 31.56 -54.48 -14.58
CA GLU A 1001 30.72 -54.55 -13.37
C GLU A 1001 29.41 -53.76 -13.54
N VAL A 1002 29.47 -52.58 -14.16
CA VAL A 1002 28.28 -51.78 -14.51
C VAL A 1002 27.44 -52.48 -15.57
N ARG A 1003 28.07 -53.08 -16.59
CA ARG A 1003 27.36 -53.88 -17.59
C ARG A 1003 26.60 -55.05 -16.94
N LEU A 1004 27.23 -55.78 -16.03
CA LEU A 1004 26.61 -56.90 -15.32
C LEU A 1004 25.43 -56.44 -14.45
N THR A 1005 25.58 -55.32 -13.74
CA THR A 1005 24.50 -54.79 -12.88
C THR A 1005 23.32 -54.26 -13.70
N ARG A 1006 23.58 -53.57 -14.82
CA ARG A 1006 22.54 -53.16 -15.79
C ARG A 1006 21.78 -54.36 -16.34
N ILE A 1007 22.48 -55.48 -16.60
CA ILE A 1007 21.84 -56.75 -17.00
C ILE A 1007 20.95 -57.30 -15.88
N GLU A 1008 21.41 -57.30 -14.63
CA GLU A 1008 20.61 -57.75 -13.48
C GLU A 1008 19.35 -56.89 -13.28
N HIS A 1009 19.49 -55.56 -13.34
CA HIS A 1009 18.38 -54.62 -13.25
C HIS A 1009 17.35 -54.84 -14.37
N ALA A 1010 17.82 -54.91 -15.61
CA ALA A 1010 16.95 -55.12 -16.75
C ALA A 1010 16.23 -56.48 -16.69
N ASN A 1011 16.89 -57.54 -16.18
CA ASN A 1011 16.26 -58.83 -15.92
C ASN A 1011 15.18 -58.75 -14.82
N LYS A 1012 15.40 -57.95 -13.77
CA LYS A 1012 14.40 -57.71 -12.72
C LYS A 1012 13.17 -57.00 -13.30
N LYS A 1013 13.36 -55.91 -14.06
CA LYS A 1013 12.26 -55.18 -14.73
C LYS A 1013 11.49 -56.05 -15.71
N ARG A 1014 12.19 -56.88 -16.49
CA ARG A 1014 11.59 -57.88 -17.37
C ARG A 1014 10.66 -58.82 -16.61
N LYS A 1015 11.08 -59.31 -15.45
CA LYS A 1015 10.28 -60.21 -14.60
C LYS A 1015 9.04 -59.53 -14.02
N GLU A 1016 9.17 -58.27 -13.58
CA GLU A 1016 8.05 -57.45 -13.09
C GLU A 1016 6.98 -57.23 -14.17
N LEU A 1017 7.39 -56.80 -15.37
CA LEU A 1017 6.50 -56.57 -16.51
C LEU A 1017 5.79 -57.85 -16.95
N MET A 1018 6.49 -58.98 -17.01
CA MET A 1018 5.89 -60.29 -17.32
C MET A 1018 4.83 -60.69 -16.27
N SER A 1019 5.05 -60.37 -15.00
CA SER A 1019 4.08 -60.62 -13.94
C SER A 1019 2.83 -59.74 -14.07
N LEU A 1020 3.00 -58.46 -14.42
CA LEU A 1020 1.89 -57.51 -14.66
C LEU A 1020 1.06 -57.89 -15.87
N ILE A 1021 1.70 -58.26 -16.98
CA ILE A 1021 1.01 -58.77 -18.18
C ILE A 1021 0.15 -59.98 -17.81
N SER A 1022 0.71 -60.95 -17.07
CA SER A 1022 -0.04 -62.12 -16.63
C SER A 1022 -1.22 -61.78 -15.70
N LEU A 1023 -1.09 -60.74 -14.88
CA LEU A 1023 -2.17 -60.28 -14.01
C LEU A 1023 -3.32 -59.67 -14.82
N TYR A 1024 -3.01 -58.74 -15.72
CA TYR A 1024 -4.02 -58.11 -16.56
C TYR A 1024 -4.65 -59.09 -17.56
N GLU A 1025 -3.90 -60.07 -18.08
CA GLU A 1025 -4.45 -61.13 -18.93
C GLU A 1025 -5.51 -61.96 -18.16
N LYS A 1026 -5.28 -62.26 -16.87
CA LYS A 1026 -6.29 -62.91 -16.02
C LYS A 1026 -7.50 -62.02 -15.73
N GLU A 1027 -7.29 -60.72 -15.59
CA GLU A 1027 -8.37 -59.75 -15.40
C GLU A 1027 -9.27 -59.71 -16.63
N VAL A 1028 -8.68 -59.64 -17.84
CA VAL A 1028 -9.41 -59.74 -19.12
C VAL A 1028 -10.17 -61.05 -19.27
N ASP A 1029 -9.58 -62.18 -18.84
CA ASP A 1029 -10.24 -63.50 -18.93
C ASP A 1029 -11.43 -63.66 -17.97
N SER A 1030 -11.51 -62.86 -16.90
CA SER A 1030 -12.52 -62.99 -15.84
C SER A 1030 -13.58 -61.88 -15.80
N GLU A 1031 -13.34 -60.77 -16.52
CA GLU A 1031 -14.17 -59.57 -16.48
C GLU A 1031 -15.22 -59.54 -17.60
N THR A 1032 -16.39 -58.97 -17.30
CA THR A 1032 -17.51 -58.84 -18.26
C THR A 1032 -17.90 -57.39 -18.53
N ASN A 1033 -17.35 -56.43 -17.78
CA ASN A 1033 -17.54 -55.00 -18.02
C ASN A 1033 -16.68 -54.50 -19.20
N PRO A 1034 -17.29 -53.96 -20.27
CA PRO A 1034 -16.57 -53.51 -21.48
C PRO A 1034 -15.51 -52.43 -21.22
N GLU A 1035 -15.76 -51.48 -20.32
CA GLU A 1035 -14.83 -50.37 -20.03
C GLU A 1035 -13.59 -50.86 -19.27
N VAL A 1036 -13.76 -51.82 -18.36
CA VAL A 1036 -12.65 -52.43 -17.61
C VAL A 1036 -11.81 -53.32 -18.53
N LEU A 1037 -12.47 -54.02 -19.45
CA LEU A 1037 -11.82 -54.90 -20.43
C LEU A 1037 -10.96 -54.10 -21.42
N GLU A 1038 -11.46 -52.97 -21.91
CA GLU A 1038 -10.71 -52.05 -22.78
C GLU A 1038 -9.50 -51.46 -22.03
N ARG A 1039 -9.68 -51.03 -20.77
CA ARG A 1039 -8.59 -50.50 -19.94
C ARG A 1039 -7.50 -51.54 -19.68
N ALA A 1040 -7.88 -52.77 -19.33
CA ALA A 1040 -6.93 -53.85 -19.09
C ALA A 1040 -6.18 -54.26 -20.37
N GLN A 1041 -6.87 -54.30 -21.52
CA GLN A 1041 -6.24 -54.56 -22.83
C GLN A 1041 -5.22 -53.47 -23.20
N ASN A 1042 -5.56 -52.20 -23.01
CA ASN A 1042 -4.63 -51.09 -23.24
C ASN A 1042 -3.39 -51.18 -22.33
N LYS A 1043 -3.58 -51.54 -21.05
CA LYS A 1043 -2.46 -51.76 -20.12
C LYS A 1043 -1.58 -52.94 -20.51
N ILE A 1044 -2.14 -54.02 -21.03
CA ILE A 1044 -1.35 -55.15 -21.57
C ILE A 1044 -0.49 -54.70 -22.74
N ILE A 1045 -1.02 -53.90 -23.67
CA ILE A 1045 -0.27 -53.38 -24.82
C ILE A 1045 0.89 -52.50 -24.34
N GLU A 1046 0.62 -51.54 -23.46
CA GLU A 1046 1.63 -50.65 -22.86
C GLU A 1046 2.75 -51.44 -22.15
N CYS A 1047 2.39 -52.46 -21.36
CA CYS A 1047 3.38 -53.33 -20.71
C CYS A 1047 4.18 -54.17 -21.72
N LYS A 1048 3.58 -54.66 -22.80
CA LYS A 1048 4.27 -55.44 -23.84
C LYS A 1048 5.23 -54.59 -24.67
N ASP A 1049 4.84 -53.37 -25.01
CA ASP A 1049 5.70 -52.41 -25.70
C ASP A 1049 6.90 -52.04 -24.83
N THR A 1050 6.67 -51.78 -23.54
CA THR A 1050 7.73 -51.51 -22.57
C THR A 1050 8.66 -52.72 -22.40
N LEU A 1051 8.10 -53.93 -22.33
CA LEU A 1051 8.88 -55.17 -22.24
C LEU A 1051 9.80 -55.36 -23.45
N ASN A 1052 9.31 -55.11 -24.67
CA ASN A 1052 10.12 -55.20 -25.89
C ASN A 1052 11.32 -54.25 -25.86
N LEU A 1053 11.15 -53.02 -25.37
CA LEU A 1053 12.25 -52.06 -25.22
C LEU A 1053 13.32 -52.57 -24.24
N TRP A 1054 12.90 -53.15 -23.11
CA TRP A 1054 13.83 -53.75 -22.15
C TRP A 1054 14.50 -55.02 -22.67
N GLU A 1055 13.83 -55.83 -23.48
CA GLU A 1055 14.45 -57.01 -24.12
C GLU A 1055 15.49 -56.62 -25.17
N ILE A 1056 15.25 -55.55 -25.94
CA ILE A 1056 16.25 -54.96 -26.85
C ILE A 1056 17.45 -54.46 -26.05
N ARG A 1057 17.21 -53.72 -24.96
CA ARG A 1057 18.28 -53.21 -24.08
C ARG A 1057 19.11 -54.33 -23.46
N LEU A 1058 18.48 -55.41 -23.02
CA LEU A 1058 19.15 -56.62 -22.52
C LEU A 1058 20.02 -57.29 -23.59
N ALA A 1059 19.55 -57.35 -24.83
CA ALA A 1059 20.31 -57.91 -25.94
C ALA A 1059 21.57 -57.08 -26.21
N ASN A 1060 21.44 -55.76 -26.29
CA ASN A 1060 22.57 -54.85 -26.51
C ASN A 1060 23.63 -54.95 -25.40
N LEU A 1061 23.19 -54.93 -24.12
CA LEU A 1061 24.07 -55.10 -22.96
C LEU A 1061 24.79 -56.47 -22.95
N SER A 1062 24.13 -57.52 -23.46
CA SER A 1062 24.69 -58.89 -23.50
C SER A 1062 25.71 -59.08 -24.63
N GLU A 1063 25.58 -58.36 -25.74
CA GLU A 1063 26.49 -58.41 -26.89
C GLU A 1063 27.71 -57.48 -26.75
N GLY A 1064 27.76 -56.66 -25.69
CA GLY A 1064 28.84 -55.70 -25.46
C GLY A 1064 28.79 -54.47 -26.37
N SER A 1065 27.60 -54.16 -26.92
CA SER A 1065 27.36 -52.92 -27.65
C SER A 1065 26.72 -51.89 -26.71
N ASP A 1066 27.41 -50.79 -26.45
CA ASP A 1066 26.92 -49.69 -25.60
C ASP A 1066 25.91 -48.75 -26.29
N SER A 1067 25.32 -49.14 -27.44
CA SER A 1067 24.27 -48.36 -28.12
C SER A 1067 22.86 -48.72 -27.69
#